data_AF-A0A430B6G0-F1
#
_entry.id   AF-A0A430B6G0-F1
#
_cell.length_a   1.000
_cell.length_b   1.000
_cell.length_c   1.000
_cell.angle_alpha   90.00
_cell.angle_beta   90.00
_cell.angle_gamma   90.00
#
_symmetry.space_group_name_H-M   'P 1'
#
loop_
_entity.id
_entity.type
_entity.pdbx_description
1 polymer ?
#
loop_
_entity_poly.entity_id
_entity_poly.type
_entity_poly.pdbx_seq_one_letter_code
_entity_poly.pdbx_strand_id
1 'polypeptide(L)'
;MNLNICYERGKMKTNTITYVIRRRNMKKTKKGSSLLLTAILLCPLTLTATSALAAEDTTASSKEEVSMNQSAEVTAEEKAPAETDSKEDKASKTIPIQMLGVNDFHGALDTKASVYLENPLGGKDIKYENVGRASVLAAHLDKAQAEFATNNATGKTERIQAGDLVGASPANSALLRDEPTMRVFNEMKFTIGTLGNHEFDKGLGEFVRMLKGQAPDRVAMGGMSDDLWNIFKDYPRSPSTQKIAIANLVNKSDGKIPYDLPPYIVESYGEGEDRVQVGYIGVVTKEFPSLVLAEHTKDFEVIDEGEAVAKYTKELREDKKVDAIVVVSHVAATSKQGDVQGEVVDMMNTVDQKDPENSVDVVFAGHNHKETNGLINRNGKKDVRVVQSTSQGKAFIDLTGELDTVTKDFKETPSAKIVPTEASEVTPDAKVQAIVDEASEAIKPITNAAVAKADPEKLTVTDGKKMVSRKANEDDESAAGNLITDGQLYMANNTKLTDASGNEVKADFALTNSGGIRADLIVNDKDEITWGAAQTVQPFGNILQVVSMTGKDVKEALNQQYNNGKTGYTLQISGLTYAYTGMTQPAPNTPHDGSFKVVDVKKADGTPVKDDETYNVIINDFLFGGGDGFTAFTKGKLVTAMDTDTDTFVDYFKAMDKKGEKIGSPELGRKQKQTVTEAELSDASKVNEVKKKATVIKGETLPGAEVRFTTEDGKELGKGTADKDGKFEVKVTAITDKQINFHVAVGPTRIVGPVSVVFPEGPYIKDGRHVQVVKKNYSLWSNFDWKERNKSNNVLNEIFTARGKYEHENGATYLSLYDNQGKWQGYINENATKEAENLQGDYIKYGKYVTINRTGYNTWSDFNWKKRNDTGKLLGETYQARGKYKHANGSTYLSLYDNKGKWHGYINKSAVKVADGQQGAYINDGRYVTVSKDNYNIWSNFNWKKRTTSKKVFNETYQAKGRYQHFNGATYFSLYNDKGEWKGYINANAVKVGDGRQGAYIHHGKKVTINKKGYDTWSSFSWKKRSTTDELMGKTFTAKGKYNHMNGATYYSLYDNAGKWHGYVNKNAVK
;
A
#
# COMPACT_ATOMS: atom_id res chain seq x y z
N MET A 1 12.26 -46.80 -17.52
CA MET A 1 12.14 -47.75 -18.65
C MET A 1 10.73 -47.62 -19.24
N ASN A 2 10.51 -48.16 -20.43
CA ASN A 2 9.33 -48.02 -21.30
C ASN A 2 7.94 -48.17 -20.63
N LEU A 3 6.94 -47.46 -21.20
CA LEU A 3 5.61 -47.87 -21.74
C LEU A 3 4.85 -49.04 -21.05
N ASN A 4 3.52 -49.22 -21.05
CA ASN A 4 2.37 -48.72 -21.86
C ASN A 4 1.04 -48.89 -21.01
N ILE A 5 -0.25 -48.86 -21.40
CA ILE A 5 -1.03 -48.81 -22.67
C ILE A 5 -2.12 -47.70 -22.60
N CYS A 6 -2.55 -47.28 -23.78
CA CYS A 6 -3.68 -46.46 -24.26
C CYS A 6 -5.14 -46.69 -23.76
N TYR A 7 -5.96 -45.61 -23.94
CA TYR A 7 -7.36 -45.58 -24.47
C TYR A 7 -8.53 -46.05 -23.53
N GLU A 8 -9.80 -45.66 -23.73
CA GLU A 8 -10.47 -45.00 -24.89
C GLU A 8 -11.37 -43.76 -24.55
N ARG A 9 -12.20 -43.32 -25.52
CA ARG A 9 -12.84 -41.99 -25.64
C ARG A 9 -14.11 -41.78 -24.78
N GLY A 10 -14.35 -40.53 -24.34
CA GLY A 10 -15.66 -40.06 -23.82
C GLY A 10 -15.85 -38.54 -24.02
N LYS A 11 -17.02 -38.10 -24.51
CA LYS A 11 -17.29 -36.70 -24.91
C LYS A 11 -17.53 -35.77 -23.72
N MET A 12 -16.91 -34.58 -23.70
CA MET A 12 -17.64 -33.30 -23.65
C MET A 12 -16.77 -32.08 -23.98
N LYS A 13 -17.43 -30.97 -24.35
CA LYS A 13 -16.89 -29.64 -24.67
C LYS A 13 -17.67 -28.60 -23.87
N THR A 14 -17.20 -27.40 -23.54
CA THR A 14 -15.85 -26.81 -23.30
C THR A 14 -16.14 -25.41 -22.77
N ASN A 15 -15.51 -24.96 -21.68
CA ASN A 15 -15.47 -23.53 -21.33
C ASN A 15 -14.02 -23.02 -21.24
N THR A 16 -13.78 -21.88 -21.87
CA THR A 16 -12.56 -21.07 -21.95
C THR A 16 -12.20 -20.61 -20.51
N ILE A 17 -11.03 -20.88 -19.92
CA ILE A 17 -9.66 -20.46 -20.25
C ILE A 17 -9.53 -18.94 -20.42
N THR A 18 -8.89 -18.26 -19.46
CA THR A 18 -7.92 -17.18 -19.72
C THR A 18 -6.93 -17.03 -18.55
N TYR A 19 -5.65 -17.29 -18.86
CA TYR A 19 -4.41 -16.77 -18.27
C TYR A 19 -4.32 -16.30 -16.81
N VAL A 20 -3.44 -16.98 -16.06
CA VAL A 20 -2.56 -16.38 -15.03
C VAL A 20 -1.10 -16.78 -15.35
N ILE A 21 -0.17 -15.83 -15.39
CA ILE A 21 1.24 -16.09 -15.72
C ILE A 21 2.13 -16.17 -14.47
N ARG A 22 2.54 -17.41 -14.15
CA ARG A 22 3.82 -17.85 -13.56
C ARG A 22 4.70 -16.83 -12.79
N ARG A 23 5.10 -17.24 -11.57
CA ARG A 23 6.46 -17.75 -11.22
C ARG A 23 6.31 -18.77 -10.07
N ARG A 24 6.24 -20.09 -10.35
CA ARG A 24 7.33 -21.10 -10.44
C ARG A 24 7.93 -21.60 -9.10
N ASN A 25 7.33 -22.69 -8.61
CA ASN A 25 7.86 -23.80 -7.77
C ASN A 25 9.35 -24.17 -8.04
N MET A 26 10.10 -24.85 -7.13
CA MET A 26 9.94 -26.25 -6.64
C MET A 26 10.66 -26.47 -5.28
N LYS A 27 10.20 -27.29 -4.31
CA LYS A 27 9.94 -28.77 -4.26
C LYS A 27 11.25 -29.61 -4.32
N LYS A 28 11.43 -30.72 -3.57
CA LYS A 28 10.47 -31.79 -3.18
C LYS A 28 10.89 -32.61 -1.90
N THR A 29 10.26 -33.77 -1.65
CA THR A 29 10.11 -34.51 -0.36
C THR A 29 11.06 -35.73 -0.10
N LYS A 30 11.00 -36.31 1.12
CA LYS A 30 11.83 -37.41 1.69
C LYS A 30 11.38 -38.87 1.37
N LYS A 31 12.25 -39.84 1.76
CA LYS A 31 12.12 -41.33 1.84
C LYS A 31 12.14 -42.07 0.49
N GLY A 32 12.76 -43.26 0.33
CA GLY A 32 13.51 -44.16 1.23
C GLY A 32 13.30 -45.65 0.82
N SER A 33 14.10 -46.68 1.12
CA SER A 33 15.43 -46.84 1.77
C SER A 33 15.98 -48.27 1.45
N SER A 34 17.21 -48.66 1.85
CA SER A 34 17.71 -50.06 1.83
C SER A 34 18.73 -50.35 2.96
N LEU A 35 18.96 -51.63 3.28
CA LEU A 35 19.65 -52.14 4.49
C LEU A 35 21.13 -52.51 4.28
N LEU A 36 21.89 -52.59 5.38
CA LEU A 36 22.68 -53.79 5.73
C LEU A 36 22.89 -53.92 7.27
N LEU A 37 23.47 -55.06 7.69
CA LEU A 37 23.72 -55.58 9.05
C LEU A 37 24.69 -54.69 9.91
N THR A 38 24.87 -54.83 11.25
CA THR A 38 24.50 -55.87 12.26
C THR A 38 24.38 -55.27 13.69
N ALA A 39 23.87 -56.01 14.68
CA ALA A 39 23.93 -55.70 16.13
C ALA A 39 25.22 -56.26 16.81
N ILE A 40 25.61 -55.92 18.05
CA ILE A 40 25.02 -56.34 19.35
C ILE A 40 25.47 -55.39 20.51
N LEU A 41 24.70 -55.32 21.61
CA LEU A 41 24.95 -54.53 22.84
C LEU A 41 25.88 -55.24 23.85
N LEU A 42 26.42 -54.46 24.81
CA LEU A 42 26.33 -54.76 26.25
C LEU A 42 26.59 -53.49 27.13
N CYS A 43 26.28 -53.58 28.43
CA CYS A 43 26.20 -52.49 29.44
C CYS A 43 26.78 -53.03 30.79
N PRO A 44 26.72 -52.38 31.99
CA PRO A 44 26.37 -50.99 32.40
C PRO A 44 27.26 -50.36 33.54
N LEU A 45 26.98 -49.10 33.96
CA LEU A 45 27.24 -48.47 35.30
C LEU A 45 28.73 -48.33 35.78
N THR A 46 29.18 -47.49 36.74
CA THR A 46 28.58 -46.59 37.76
C THR A 46 29.56 -45.45 38.21
N LEU A 47 29.04 -44.28 38.63
CA LEU A 47 29.48 -43.31 39.70
C LEU A 47 30.94 -42.73 39.87
N THR A 48 31.00 -41.46 40.34
CA THR A 48 32.07 -40.76 41.14
C THR A 48 33.46 -40.45 40.52
N ALA A 49 34.25 -39.43 40.91
CA ALA A 49 34.02 -38.14 41.62
C ALA A 49 35.27 -37.19 41.56
N THR A 50 35.05 -35.87 41.77
CA THR A 50 35.93 -34.80 42.35
C THR A 50 37.47 -34.73 42.11
N SER A 51 37.94 -33.64 41.47
CA SER A 51 39.12 -32.78 41.83
C SER A 51 39.30 -31.69 40.74
N ALA A 52 39.70 -30.41 40.92
CA ALA A 52 40.23 -29.54 41.99
C ALA A 52 41.77 -29.27 41.98
N LEU A 53 42.14 -27.97 42.09
CA LEU A 53 43.50 -27.36 42.17
C LEU A 53 44.31 -27.40 40.85
N ALA A 54 45.20 -26.46 40.47
CA ALA A 54 45.73 -25.18 41.04
C ALA A 54 45.91 -24.14 39.85
N ALA A 55 46.14 -22.82 39.95
CA ALA A 55 47.26 -22.06 40.57
C ALA A 55 48.66 -22.54 40.12
N GLU A 56 49.70 -21.76 39.74
CA GLU A 56 50.04 -20.31 39.63
C GLU A 56 51.28 -20.20 38.67
N ASP A 57 51.79 -19.08 38.13
CA ASP A 57 51.31 -17.74 37.72
C ASP A 57 52.45 -17.00 36.91
N THR A 58 52.21 -15.79 36.34
CA THR A 58 53.18 -14.85 35.70
C THR A 58 53.76 -15.28 34.31
N THR A 59 54.37 -14.45 33.43
CA THR A 59 54.51 -12.97 33.27
C THR A 59 54.80 -12.56 31.79
N ALA A 60 54.57 -11.27 31.45
CA ALA A 60 55.33 -10.40 30.52
C ALA A 60 55.60 -10.74 29.01
N SER A 61 54.74 -10.21 28.13
CA SER A 61 55.04 -9.21 27.06
C SER A 61 56.33 -9.26 26.19
N SER A 62 56.13 -9.44 24.87
CA SER A 62 56.70 -8.59 23.78
C SER A 62 55.68 -8.52 22.62
N LYS A 63 55.39 -7.44 21.86
CA LYS A 63 56.09 -6.24 21.32
C LYS A 63 56.83 -6.41 19.98
N GLU A 64 56.12 -6.11 18.88
CA GLU A 64 56.49 -5.31 17.67
C GLU A 64 55.17 -5.13 16.85
N GLU A 65 54.70 -4.00 16.31
CA GLU A 65 55.28 -2.89 15.49
C GLU A 65 55.76 -3.37 14.09
N VAL A 66 55.56 -2.67 12.95
CA VAL A 66 55.33 -1.23 12.65
C VAL A 66 54.25 -1.01 11.56
N SER A 67 53.72 0.22 11.52
CA SER A 67 52.75 0.81 10.58
C SER A 67 53.20 0.96 9.11
N MET A 68 52.26 1.41 8.26
CA MET A 68 52.57 2.51 7.33
C MET A 68 51.36 3.47 7.18
N ASN A 69 51.43 4.44 6.26
CA ASN A 69 50.84 5.78 6.44
C ASN A 69 50.43 6.44 5.09
N GLN A 70 49.97 7.71 5.14
CA GLN A 70 49.82 8.74 4.09
C GLN A 70 48.48 8.84 3.32
N SER A 71 48.01 10.04 2.90
CA SER A 71 48.18 11.45 3.38
C SER A 71 47.38 12.42 2.49
N ALA A 72 46.93 13.57 3.02
CA ALA A 72 46.63 14.80 2.28
C ALA A 72 46.73 16.03 3.22
N GLU A 73 46.97 17.24 2.68
CA GLU A 73 47.60 18.33 3.44
C GLU A 73 46.72 19.54 3.83
N VAL A 74 47.23 20.19 4.87
CA VAL A 74 46.86 21.45 5.54
C VAL A 74 46.74 22.66 4.61
N THR A 75 45.84 23.60 4.94
CA THR A 75 46.13 25.04 4.90
C THR A 75 45.50 25.72 6.12
N ALA A 76 46.17 26.74 6.68
CA ALA A 76 45.70 27.51 7.84
C ALA A 76 46.32 28.91 7.81
N GLU A 77 45.59 29.93 8.30
CA GLU A 77 46.11 31.31 8.40
C GLU A 77 45.61 32.00 9.69
N GLU A 78 46.27 31.62 10.78
CA GLU A 78 46.66 32.41 11.96
C GLU A 78 45.89 33.71 12.33
N LYS A 79 45.42 33.76 13.59
CA LYS A 79 45.73 34.92 14.46
C LYS A 79 45.83 34.59 15.96
N ALA A 80 46.66 35.39 16.64
CA ALA A 80 47.25 35.15 17.95
C ALA A 80 46.27 35.25 19.15
N PRO A 81 46.64 34.73 20.34
CA PRO A 81 45.71 34.44 21.43
C PRO A 81 45.54 35.58 22.45
N ALA A 82 44.56 35.40 23.35
CA ALA A 82 44.50 36.04 24.67
C ALA A 82 44.53 34.93 25.75
N GLU A 83 45.09 35.23 26.92
CA GLU A 83 45.44 34.22 27.93
C GLU A 83 44.28 33.87 28.89
N THR A 84 44.34 32.63 29.39
CA THR A 84 43.82 32.16 30.69
C THR A 84 42.43 32.62 31.16
N ASP A 85 41.52 31.66 31.28
CA ASP A 85 41.37 31.02 32.59
C ASP A 85 41.03 29.52 32.44
N SER A 86 41.75 28.66 33.16
CA SER A 86 41.63 27.20 33.03
C SER A 86 40.64 26.65 34.04
N LYS A 87 39.35 26.67 33.71
CA LYS A 87 38.37 25.83 34.41
C LYS A 87 38.59 24.38 34.02
N GLU A 88 39.01 23.58 34.99
CA GLU A 88 38.96 22.13 34.90
C GLU A 88 37.51 21.69 34.64
N ASP A 89 37.30 20.77 33.70
CA ASP A 89 36.04 20.06 33.58
C ASP A 89 35.84 19.23 34.86
N LYS A 90 35.01 19.76 35.78
CA LYS A 90 34.41 18.94 36.83
C LYS A 90 33.57 17.88 36.12
N ALA A 91 34.12 16.68 35.97
CA ALA A 91 33.38 15.52 35.51
C ALA A 91 32.07 15.42 36.31
N SER A 92 30.93 15.51 35.62
CA SER A 92 29.63 15.50 36.30
C SER A 92 29.49 14.21 37.11
N LYS A 93 29.17 14.37 38.38
CA LYS A 93 28.91 13.27 39.29
C LYS A 93 27.46 12.87 39.12
N THR A 94 27.23 11.57 38.98
CA THR A 94 25.90 11.00 38.80
C THR A 94 25.47 10.15 40.00
N ILE A 95 24.16 10.03 40.17
CA ILE A 95 23.53 9.10 41.11
C ILE A 95 22.69 8.13 40.26
N PRO A 96 23.08 6.84 40.18
CA PRO A 96 22.25 5.83 39.52
C PRO A 96 20.92 5.65 40.24
N ILE A 97 19.82 5.63 39.49
CA ILE A 97 18.48 5.38 40.02
C ILE A 97 17.78 4.29 39.22
N GLN A 98 17.07 3.42 39.93
CA GLN A 98 16.13 2.45 39.39
C GLN A 98 14.74 2.78 39.90
N MET A 99 13.73 2.59 39.05
CA MET A 99 12.32 2.68 39.42
C MET A 99 11.64 1.40 38.97
N LEU A 100 11.19 0.60 39.94
CA LEU A 100 10.45 -0.62 39.67
C LEU A 100 8.95 -0.32 39.72
N GLY A 101 8.28 -0.47 38.59
CA GLY A 101 6.90 -0.01 38.41
C GLY A 101 5.88 -1.11 38.20
N VAL A 102 4.65 -0.89 38.67
CA VAL A 102 3.47 -1.69 38.30
C VAL A 102 2.25 -0.79 38.06
N ASN A 103 1.25 -1.32 37.37
CA ASN A 103 -0.01 -0.66 37.06
C ASN A 103 -1.13 -1.73 36.98
N ASP A 104 -2.39 -1.32 37.16
CA ASP A 104 -3.59 -2.13 36.89
C ASP A 104 -3.53 -3.50 37.62
N PHE A 105 -3.14 -3.50 38.89
CA PHE A 105 -2.95 -4.74 39.68
C PHE A 105 -4.27 -5.43 40.03
N HIS A 106 -5.37 -4.69 40.25
CA HIS A 106 -6.72 -5.22 40.51
C HIS A 106 -6.75 -6.39 41.51
N GLY A 107 -6.11 -6.22 42.66
CA GLY A 107 -6.03 -7.22 43.73
C GLY A 107 -5.63 -8.64 43.27
N ALA A 108 -4.75 -8.77 42.27
CA ALA A 108 -4.39 -10.03 41.59
C ALA A 108 -3.48 -10.98 42.39
N LEU A 109 -3.80 -11.18 43.68
CA LEU A 109 -3.06 -11.94 44.69
C LEU A 109 -2.46 -13.26 44.18
N ASP A 110 -3.31 -14.16 43.67
CA ASP A 110 -2.92 -15.49 43.17
C ASP A 110 -3.13 -15.67 41.64
N THR A 111 -3.39 -14.59 40.90
CA THR A 111 -3.78 -14.68 39.47
C THR A 111 -2.64 -15.21 38.61
N LYS A 112 -2.75 -16.48 38.21
CA LYS A 112 -1.90 -17.14 37.20
C LYS A 112 -2.44 -16.90 35.80
N ALA A 113 -1.64 -16.28 34.93
CA ALA A 113 -2.03 -15.93 33.57
C ALA A 113 -0.97 -16.33 32.54
N SER A 114 -1.22 -15.91 31.29
CA SER A 114 -0.21 -15.78 30.24
C SER A 114 -0.24 -14.34 29.72
N VAL A 115 0.87 -13.86 29.16
CA VAL A 115 0.98 -12.50 28.61
C VAL A 115 1.71 -12.54 27.27
N TYR A 116 1.42 -11.59 26.39
CA TYR A 116 2.18 -11.34 25.17
C TYR A 116 2.90 -10.01 25.33
N LEU A 117 4.22 -9.99 25.11
CA LEU A 117 5.03 -8.77 25.13
C LEU A 117 5.73 -8.54 23.78
N GLU A 118 5.97 -7.29 23.40
CA GLU A 118 6.60 -6.92 22.14
C GLU A 118 8.00 -7.53 22.02
N ASN A 119 8.28 -8.09 20.84
CA ASN A 119 9.60 -8.62 20.54
C ASN A 119 10.57 -7.46 20.20
N PRO A 120 11.61 -7.18 21.01
CA PRO A 120 12.52 -6.06 20.78
C PRO A 120 13.41 -6.23 19.54
N LEU A 121 13.47 -7.43 18.95
CA LEU A 121 14.12 -7.69 17.66
C LEU A 121 13.15 -7.57 16.46
N GLY A 122 11.89 -7.22 16.72
CA GLY A 122 10.81 -7.15 15.75
C GLY A 122 10.22 -8.52 15.38
N GLY A 123 9.01 -8.51 14.84
CA GLY A 123 8.31 -9.71 14.38
C GLY A 123 6.98 -9.93 15.10
N LYS A 124 6.75 -11.15 15.59
CA LYS A 124 5.60 -11.46 16.45
C LYS A 124 5.97 -11.28 17.92
N ASP A 125 5.01 -10.77 18.68
CA ASP A 125 5.07 -10.64 20.13
C ASP A 125 5.25 -12.02 20.81
N ILE A 126 5.98 -12.05 21.91
CA ILE A 126 6.44 -13.25 22.60
C ILE A 126 5.42 -13.64 23.67
N LYS A 127 4.93 -14.89 23.64
CA LYS A 127 4.04 -15.41 24.69
C LYS A 127 4.86 -15.92 25.88
N TYR A 128 4.55 -15.41 27.07
CA TYR A 128 5.05 -15.88 28.35
C TYR A 128 3.92 -16.57 29.13
N GLU A 129 4.24 -17.69 29.78
CA GLU A 129 3.28 -18.57 30.46
C GLU A 129 3.51 -18.56 31.97
N ASN A 130 2.47 -18.87 32.76
CA ASN A 130 2.59 -19.04 34.22
C ASN A 130 3.03 -17.77 34.99
N VAL A 131 2.85 -16.60 34.36
CA VAL A 131 3.14 -15.27 34.92
C VAL A 131 2.05 -14.81 35.89
N GLY A 132 2.32 -13.74 36.64
CA GLY A 132 1.45 -13.20 37.68
C GLY A 132 1.60 -13.93 39.02
N ARG A 133 0.70 -13.59 39.96
CA ARG A 133 0.76 -13.80 41.42
C ARG A 133 1.70 -12.82 42.13
N ALA A 134 1.20 -12.26 43.24
CA ALA A 134 1.92 -11.30 44.07
C ALA A 134 3.26 -11.83 44.58
N SER A 135 3.32 -13.08 45.03
CA SER A 135 4.53 -13.70 45.59
C SER A 135 5.66 -13.87 44.55
N VAL A 136 5.31 -14.06 43.27
CA VAL A 136 6.28 -14.16 42.17
C VAL A 136 6.70 -12.78 41.68
N LEU A 137 5.77 -11.82 41.60
CA LEU A 137 6.08 -10.40 41.38
C LEU A 137 7.07 -9.88 42.46
N ALA A 138 6.79 -10.13 43.74
CA ALA A 138 7.64 -9.72 44.86
C ALA A 138 9.09 -10.22 44.72
N ALA A 139 9.25 -11.51 44.39
CA ALA A 139 10.57 -12.11 44.21
C ALA A 139 11.32 -11.59 42.97
N HIS A 140 10.61 -11.28 41.89
CA HIS A 140 11.19 -10.61 40.71
C HIS A 140 11.61 -9.16 40.99
N LEU A 141 10.82 -8.40 41.76
CA LEU A 141 11.17 -7.04 42.18
C LEU A 141 12.41 -7.03 43.09
N ASP A 142 12.47 -7.94 44.07
CA ASP A 142 13.65 -8.10 44.95
C ASP A 142 14.89 -8.57 44.18
N LYS A 143 14.73 -9.46 43.18
CA LYS A 143 15.80 -9.86 42.23
C LYS A 143 16.33 -8.66 41.44
N ALA A 144 15.45 -7.92 40.75
CA ALA A 144 15.84 -6.76 39.93
C ALA A 144 16.53 -5.65 40.74
N GLN A 145 16.09 -5.44 41.99
CA GLN A 145 16.72 -4.51 42.92
C GLN A 145 18.11 -4.98 43.37
N ALA A 146 18.29 -6.28 43.66
CA ALA A 146 19.59 -6.84 44.02
C ALA A 146 20.59 -6.83 42.85
N GLU A 147 20.14 -7.14 41.64
CA GLU A 147 20.93 -7.06 40.40
C GLU A 147 21.37 -5.61 40.12
N PHE A 148 20.46 -4.63 40.28
CA PHE A 148 20.80 -3.21 40.11
C PHE A 148 21.82 -2.73 41.16
N ALA A 149 21.60 -3.03 42.45
CA ALA A 149 22.49 -2.64 43.54
C ALA A 149 23.89 -3.28 43.45
N THR A 150 23.99 -4.50 42.91
CA THR A 150 25.27 -5.18 42.65
C THR A 150 26.12 -4.42 41.62
N ASN A 151 25.48 -3.80 40.62
CA ASN A 151 26.16 -3.01 39.60
C ASN A 151 26.32 -1.52 40.00
N ASN A 152 25.52 -1.03 40.95
CA ASN A 152 25.44 0.38 41.33
C ASN A 152 25.48 0.54 42.86
N ALA A 153 26.69 0.49 43.46
CA ALA A 153 26.86 0.50 44.91
C ALA A 153 26.33 1.77 45.64
N THR A 154 26.23 2.90 44.93
CA THR A 154 25.60 4.14 45.42
C THR A 154 24.14 4.30 44.99
N GLY A 155 23.63 3.38 44.18
CA GLY A 155 22.33 3.50 43.54
C GLY A 155 21.15 3.36 44.50
N LYS A 156 19.99 3.85 44.07
CA LYS A 156 18.72 3.73 44.81
C LYS A 156 17.64 3.14 43.92
N THR A 157 16.77 2.32 44.51
CA THR A 157 15.62 1.72 43.83
C THR A 157 14.33 2.21 44.50
N GLU A 158 13.48 2.87 43.72
CA GLU A 158 12.13 3.28 44.11
C GLU A 158 11.11 2.23 43.64
N ARG A 159 9.96 2.09 44.32
CA ARG A 159 8.88 1.18 43.92
C ARG A 159 7.56 1.94 43.75
N ILE A 160 7.11 2.04 42.50
CA ILE A 160 6.09 2.99 42.04
C ILE A 160 4.86 2.24 41.50
N GLN A 161 3.65 2.68 41.85
CA GLN A 161 2.40 2.14 41.27
C GLN A 161 1.57 3.22 40.56
N ALA A 162 1.06 2.89 39.37
CA ALA A 162 0.37 3.82 38.46
C ALA A 162 -1.17 3.67 38.45
N GLY A 163 -1.77 3.47 39.62
CA GLY A 163 -3.21 3.34 39.83
C GLY A 163 -3.77 1.93 39.61
N ASP A 164 -5.02 1.74 40.01
CA ASP A 164 -5.77 0.48 39.96
C ASP A 164 -5.07 -0.65 40.73
N LEU A 165 -4.71 -0.38 41.98
CA LEU A 165 -4.30 -1.43 42.93
C LEU A 165 -5.48 -2.32 43.31
N VAL A 166 -6.63 -1.69 43.52
CA VAL A 166 -7.86 -2.28 44.07
C VAL A 166 -8.98 -2.29 43.02
N GLY A 167 -10.12 -2.90 43.35
CA GLY A 167 -11.27 -2.98 42.44
C GLY A 167 -11.02 -3.89 41.23
N ALA A 168 -12.12 -4.27 40.55
CA ALA A 168 -12.17 -5.38 39.59
C ALA A 168 -11.62 -6.74 40.09
N SER A 169 -11.36 -6.90 41.39
CA SER A 169 -10.42 -7.89 41.92
C SER A 169 -10.95 -9.33 41.96
N PRO A 170 -10.06 -10.34 41.90
CA PRO A 170 -10.38 -11.71 42.27
C PRO A 170 -10.97 -11.82 43.68
N ALA A 171 -11.75 -12.89 43.92
CA ALA A 171 -12.54 -13.05 45.14
C ALA A 171 -11.72 -13.07 46.44
N ASN A 172 -10.44 -13.48 46.41
CA ASN A 172 -9.56 -13.43 47.60
C ASN A 172 -9.09 -12.02 47.97
N SER A 173 -9.27 -11.02 47.11
CA SER A 173 -9.05 -9.61 47.44
C SER A 173 -10.38 -8.86 47.58
N ALA A 174 -11.29 -8.95 46.59
CA ALA A 174 -12.54 -8.19 46.57
C ALA A 174 -13.46 -8.46 47.77
N LEU A 175 -13.62 -9.72 48.18
CA LEU A 175 -14.47 -10.09 49.33
C LEU A 175 -13.93 -9.52 50.65
N LEU A 176 -12.62 -9.33 50.74
CA LEU A 176 -11.93 -8.76 51.91
C LEU A 176 -11.68 -7.25 51.75
N ARG A 177 -12.45 -6.58 50.87
CA ARG A 177 -12.33 -5.15 50.53
C ARG A 177 -10.89 -4.75 50.24
N ASP A 178 -10.15 -5.57 49.49
CA ASP A 178 -8.77 -5.33 49.05
C ASP A 178 -7.71 -5.03 50.15
N GLU A 179 -8.04 -5.19 51.43
CA GLU A 179 -7.10 -5.16 52.57
C GLU A 179 -5.88 -6.11 52.40
N PRO A 180 -6.01 -7.33 51.81
CA PRO A 180 -4.84 -8.16 51.54
C PRO A 180 -3.87 -7.50 50.55
N THR A 181 -4.38 -6.74 49.59
CA THR A 181 -3.58 -6.06 48.57
C THR A 181 -2.75 -4.92 49.16
N MET A 182 -3.29 -4.15 50.12
CA MET A 182 -2.50 -3.18 50.87
C MET A 182 -1.36 -3.85 51.64
N ARG A 183 -1.64 -4.97 52.34
CA ARG A 183 -0.62 -5.73 53.07
C ARG A 183 0.45 -6.33 52.16
N VAL A 184 0.06 -6.82 50.98
CA VAL A 184 0.96 -7.32 49.94
C VAL A 184 1.85 -6.21 49.38
N PHE A 185 1.32 -5.01 49.09
CA PHE A 185 2.12 -3.89 48.58
C PHE A 185 3.09 -3.33 49.61
N ASN A 186 2.74 -3.36 50.90
CA ASN A 186 3.65 -3.02 52.00
C ASN A 186 4.85 -3.99 52.06
N GLU A 187 4.64 -5.31 51.99
CA GLU A 187 5.75 -6.28 52.01
C GLU A 187 6.53 -6.30 50.68
N MET A 188 5.89 -5.97 49.56
CA MET A 188 6.57 -5.62 48.30
C MET A 188 7.27 -4.25 48.33
N LYS A 189 7.24 -3.53 49.46
CA LYS A 189 7.98 -2.27 49.72
C LYS A 189 7.64 -1.15 48.72
N PHE A 190 6.40 -1.07 48.25
CA PHE A 190 5.96 0.08 47.43
C PHE A 190 5.88 1.36 48.28
N THR A 191 6.30 2.47 47.68
CA THR A 191 6.56 3.75 48.36
C THR A 191 5.85 4.94 47.73
N ILE A 192 5.59 4.91 46.41
CA ILE A 192 5.00 6.02 45.65
C ILE A 192 3.86 5.48 44.77
N GLY A 193 2.79 6.26 44.62
CA GLY A 193 1.83 6.02 43.55
C GLY A 193 0.80 7.12 43.30
N THR A 194 -0.12 6.83 42.39
CA THR A 194 -1.29 7.67 42.06
C THR A 194 -2.60 6.95 42.39
N LEU A 195 -3.73 7.59 42.10
CA LEU A 195 -5.05 6.95 42.00
C LEU A 195 -5.31 6.55 40.55
N GLY A 196 -5.86 5.35 40.36
CA GLY A 196 -6.57 4.96 39.14
C GLY A 196 -8.07 5.19 39.27
N ASN A 197 -8.86 4.62 38.36
CA ASN A 197 -10.31 4.75 38.43
C ASN A 197 -10.94 3.77 39.43
N HIS A 198 -10.39 2.56 39.58
CA HIS A 198 -10.97 1.53 40.45
C HIS A 198 -10.72 1.79 41.95
N GLU A 199 -9.81 2.70 42.32
CA GLU A 199 -9.78 3.31 43.66
C GLU A 199 -11.09 4.05 44.04
N PHE A 200 -11.99 4.31 43.08
CA PHE A 200 -13.31 4.91 43.30
C PHE A 200 -14.46 3.88 43.25
N ASP A 201 -14.20 2.57 43.06
CA ASP A 201 -15.23 1.51 42.92
C ASP A 201 -16.23 1.46 44.08
N LYS A 202 -15.79 1.86 45.28
CA LYS A 202 -16.57 1.93 46.53
C LYS A 202 -16.47 3.32 47.18
N GLY A 203 -16.15 4.35 46.40
CA GLY A 203 -15.91 5.73 46.82
C GLY A 203 -14.50 5.98 47.37
N LEU A 204 -13.89 7.12 47.02
CA LEU A 204 -12.52 7.47 47.42
C LEU A 204 -12.28 7.45 48.94
N GLY A 205 -13.31 7.74 49.74
CA GLY A 205 -13.24 7.66 51.20
C GLY A 205 -12.95 6.25 51.72
N GLU A 206 -13.41 5.20 51.04
CA GLU A 206 -13.12 3.80 51.37
C GLU A 206 -11.67 3.43 51.03
N PHE A 207 -11.14 3.90 49.89
CA PHE A 207 -9.71 3.74 49.59
C PHE A 207 -8.83 4.49 50.60
N VAL A 208 -9.21 5.70 50.98
CA VAL A 208 -8.51 6.49 52.01
C VAL A 208 -8.60 5.85 53.40
N ARG A 209 -9.69 5.13 53.72
CA ARG A 209 -9.81 4.30 54.94
C ARG A 209 -8.77 3.17 54.93
N MET A 210 -8.65 2.44 53.81
CA MET A 210 -7.64 1.37 53.63
C MET A 210 -6.22 1.90 53.73
N LEU A 211 -5.88 2.98 53.01
CA LEU A 211 -4.55 3.62 53.09
C LEU A 211 -4.16 3.96 54.54
N LYS A 212 -5.13 4.43 55.33
CA LYS A 212 -4.94 4.79 56.75
C LYS A 212 -5.04 3.59 57.71
N GLY A 213 -5.28 2.38 57.22
CA GLY A 213 -5.44 1.15 58.00
C GLY A 213 -6.62 1.19 58.99
N GLN A 214 -7.62 2.02 58.72
CA GLN A 214 -8.73 2.29 59.64
C GLN A 214 -9.75 1.15 59.65
N ALA A 215 -10.39 0.92 60.79
CA ALA A 215 -11.40 -0.14 60.92
C ALA A 215 -12.63 0.11 60.02
N PRO A 216 -13.25 -0.94 59.46
CA PRO A 216 -14.44 -0.81 58.63
C PRO A 216 -15.70 -0.48 59.46
N ASP A 217 -16.58 0.35 58.89
CA ASP A 217 -17.93 0.56 59.42
C ASP A 217 -18.97 -0.20 58.58
N ARG A 218 -19.83 -1.00 59.22
CA ARG A 218 -20.80 -1.84 58.49
C ARG A 218 -21.86 -1.02 57.75
N VAL A 219 -22.29 0.12 58.30
CA VAL A 219 -23.36 0.94 57.73
C VAL A 219 -22.86 1.67 56.49
N ALA A 220 -21.64 2.23 56.56
CA ALA A 220 -20.98 2.86 55.41
C ALA A 220 -20.68 1.87 54.27
N MET A 221 -20.49 0.58 54.58
CA MET A 221 -20.17 -0.46 53.59
C MET A 221 -21.37 -1.09 52.87
N GLY A 222 -22.60 -0.81 53.31
CA GLY A 222 -23.82 -1.28 52.66
C GLY A 222 -24.11 -2.78 52.85
N GLY A 223 -24.73 -3.39 51.84
CA GLY A 223 -25.38 -4.71 51.88
C GLY A 223 -24.46 -5.94 51.97
N MET A 224 -23.45 -5.95 52.84
CA MET A 224 -22.62 -7.14 53.08
C MET A 224 -23.38 -8.19 53.92
N SER A 225 -23.40 -9.44 53.43
CA SER A 225 -23.99 -10.59 54.13
C SER A 225 -23.34 -10.84 55.49
N ASP A 226 -24.08 -11.43 56.44
CA ASP A 226 -23.55 -11.67 57.79
C ASP A 226 -22.34 -12.62 57.79
N ASP A 227 -22.34 -13.66 56.96
CA ASP A 227 -21.21 -14.59 56.84
C ASP A 227 -19.94 -13.86 56.37
N LEU A 228 -20.04 -13.03 55.33
CA LEU A 228 -18.91 -12.28 54.81
C LEU A 228 -18.46 -11.18 55.78
N TRP A 229 -19.41 -10.46 56.39
CA TRP A 229 -19.10 -9.46 57.42
C TRP A 229 -18.36 -10.08 58.60
N ASN A 230 -18.76 -11.29 59.04
CA ASN A 230 -18.10 -11.98 60.14
C ASN A 230 -16.65 -12.37 59.83
N ILE A 231 -16.33 -12.70 58.57
CA ILE A 231 -14.95 -12.94 58.11
C ILE A 231 -14.18 -11.60 58.03
N PHE A 232 -14.73 -10.62 57.30
CA PHE A 232 -14.02 -9.39 56.94
C PHE A 232 -13.78 -8.45 58.14
N LYS A 233 -14.74 -8.32 59.07
CA LYS A 233 -14.60 -7.42 60.23
C LYS A 233 -13.37 -7.75 61.08
N ASP A 234 -12.98 -9.02 61.18
CA ASP A 234 -11.85 -9.51 61.97
C ASP A 234 -10.57 -9.72 61.13
N TYR A 235 -10.64 -9.59 59.80
CA TYR A 235 -9.50 -9.80 58.90
C TYR A 235 -8.35 -8.81 59.22
N PRO A 236 -7.06 -9.23 59.20
CA PRO A 236 -5.96 -8.35 59.59
C PRO A 236 -5.71 -7.25 58.56
N ARG A 237 -5.47 -6.03 59.04
CA ARG A 237 -5.30 -4.80 58.25
C ARG A 237 -3.98 -4.12 58.60
N SER A 238 -3.50 -3.23 57.74
CA SER A 238 -2.29 -2.43 58.00
C SER A 238 -2.34 -1.11 57.22
N PRO A 239 -1.94 0.03 57.81
CA PRO A 239 -1.76 1.27 57.06
C PRO A 239 -0.78 1.07 55.91
N SER A 240 -1.01 1.73 54.78
CA SER A 240 -0.13 1.68 53.61
C SER A 240 1.20 2.38 53.88
N THR A 241 2.31 1.82 53.40
CA THR A 241 3.62 2.49 53.39
C THR A 241 3.76 3.51 52.25
N GLN A 242 2.78 3.55 51.34
CA GLN A 242 2.84 4.33 50.10
C GLN A 242 2.36 5.77 50.32
N LYS A 243 3.11 6.73 49.78
CA LYS A 243 2.64 8.09 49.51
C LYS A 243 1.83 8.07 48.22
N ILE A 244 0.61 8.60 48.25
CA ILE A 244 -0.27 8.69 47.07
C ILE A 244 -0.39 10.16 46.67
N ALA A 245 -0.18 10.47 45.40
CA ALA A 245 -0.37 11.80 44.83
C ALA A 245 -1.59 11.84 43.87
N ILE A 246 -2.29 12.98 43.82
CA ILE A 246 -3.31 13.24 42.79
C ILE A 246 -3.44 14.75 42.52
N ALA A 247 -3.06 15.18 41.31
CA ALA A 247 -2.95 16.58 40.91
C ALA A 247 -4.21 17.13 40.23
N ASN A 248 -4.93 16.29 39.47
CA ASN A 248 -6.00 16.70 38.57
C ASN A 248 -7.41 16.46 39.14
N LEU A 249 -7.54 16.34 40.47
CA LEU A 249 -8.80 16.07 41.15
C LEU A 249 -9.04 17.08 42.27
N VAL A 250 -10.20 17.73 42.29
CA VAL A 250 -10.59 18.68 43.36
C VAL A 250 -12.04 18.50 43.80
N ASN A 251 -12.37 18.89 45.04
CA ASN A 251 -13.76 18.96 45.49
C ASN A 251 -14.48 20.13 44.81
N LYS A 252 -15.70 19.92 44.32
CA LYS A 252 -16.59 21.00 43.81
C LYS A 252 -17.00 22.00 44.91
N SER A 253 -16.85 21.64 46.18
CA SER A 253 -17.24 22.45 47.34
C SER A 253 -16.22 23.52 47.73
N ASP A 254 -14.93 23.29 47.49
CA ASP A 254 -13.86 24.21 47.94
C ASP A 254 -12.64 24.33 46.99
N GLY A 255 -12.62 23.60 45.88
CA GLY A 255 -11.53 23.64 44.89
C GLY A 255 -10.20 23.05 45.36
N LYS A 256 -10.16 22.34 46.51
CA LYS A 256 -8.95 21.65 47.00
C LYS A 256 -8.94 20.18 46.60
N ILE A 257 -7.75 19.59 46.60
CA ILE A 257 -7.56 18.15 46.40
C ILE A 257 -8.18 17.39 47.59
N PRO A 258 -8.96 16.31 47.36
CA PRO A 258 -9.67 15.60 48.42
C PRO A 258 -8.75 14.90 49.44
N TYR A 259 -9.26 14.73 50.66
CA TYR A 259 -8.65 13.96 51.77
C TYR A 259 -7.21 14.34 52.19
N ASP A 260 -6.80 15.59 51.91
CA ASP A 260 -5.45 16.12 52.14
C ASP A 260 -4.35 15.37 51.35
N LEU A 261 -4.70 14.75 50.22
CA LEU A 261 -3.73 14.17 49.30
C LEU A 261 -2.92 15.28 48.59
N PRO A 262 -1.59 15.10 48.42
CA PRO A 262 -0.76 16.05 47.70
C PRO A 262 -0.90 15.92 46.17
N PRO A 263 -0.67 17.00 45.39
CA PRO A 263 -0.62 16.92 43.93
C PRO A 263 0.63 16.18 43.41
N TYR A 264 1.73 16.25 44.17
CA TYR A 264 2.99 15.60 43.84
C TYR A 264 3.73 15.18 45.11
N ILE A 265 4.61 14.18 44.97
CA ILE A 265 5.56 13.74 45.99
C ILE A 265 6.95 14.21 45.58
N VAL A 266 7.83 14.52 46.55
CA VAL A 266 9.24 14.85 46.28
C VAL A 266 10.12 13.97 47.15
N GLU A 267 10.94 13.14 46.51
CA GLU A 267 12.00 12.37 47.19
C GLU A 267 13.37 13.00 46.95
N SER A 268 14.36 12.55 47.73
CA SER A 268 15.74 13.04 47.68
C SER A 268 16.73 11.88 47.54
N TYR A 269 17.61 11.98 46.56
CA TYR A 269 18.66 10.99 46.28
C TYR A 269 20.03 11.65 46.43
N GLY A 270 20.96 10.97 47.08
CA GLY A 270 22.26 11.56 47.48
C GLY A 270 22.16 12.47 48.71
N GLU A 271 23.30 13.05 49.08
CA GLU A 271 23.48 13.83 50.33
C GLU A 271 24.27 15.11 50.07
N GLY A 272 24.14 16.09 50.97
CA GLY A 272 24.88 17.37 50.89
C GLY A 272 24.60 18.14 49.59
N GLU A 273 25.64 18.73 49.01
CA GLU A 273 25.57 19.47 47.73
C GLU A 273 25.23 18.55 46.54
N ASP A 274 25.57 17.26 46.63
CA ASP A 274 25.28 16.26 45.59
C ASP A 274 23.80 15.82 45.55
N ARG A 275 22.99 16.20 46.54
CA ARG A 275 21.58 15.81 46.57
C ARG A 275 20.84 16.27 45.31
N VAL A 276 20.12 15.35 44.68
CA VAL A 276 19.13 15.62 43.62
C VAL A 276 17.74 15.28 44.17
N GLN A 277 16.73 16.04 43.76
CA GLN A 277 15.35 15.81 44.14
C GLN A 277 14.56 15.41 42.89
N VAL A 278 13.63 14.46 43.03
CA VAL A 278 12.74 14.03 41.93
C VAL A 278 11.31 14.31 42.34
N GLY A 279 10.56 14.99 41.46
CA GLY A 279 9.14 15.27 41.63
C GLY A 279 8.28 14.20 40.95
N TYR A 280 7.35 13.62 41.69
CA TYR A 280 6.41 12.59 41.21
C TYR A 280 4.99 13.17 41.19
N ILE A 281 4.49 13.59 40.02
CA ILE A 281 3.15 14.17 39.85
C ILE A 281 2.14 13.05 39.60
N GLY A 282 1.11 12.92 40.45
CA GLY A 282 0.06 11.91 40.27
C GLY A 282 -1.10 12.42 39.42
N VAL A 283 -1.58 11.68 38.42
CA VAL A 283 -2.83 11.98 37.70
C VAL A 283 -3.67 10.73 37.41
N VAL A 284 -4.97 10.92 37.19
CA VAL A 284 -5.94 9.91 36.71
C VAL A 284 -6.60 10.40 35.42
N THR A 285 -6.94 9.50 34.49
CA THR A 285 -7.61 9.87 33.22
C THR A 285 -8.86 10.71 33.47
N LYS A 286 -9.02 11.80 32.70
CA LYS A 286 -10.19 12.70 32.82
C LYS A 286 -11.52 12.01 32.47
N GLU A 287 -11.47 10.85 31.83
CA GLU A 287 -12.66 10.07 31.48
C GLU A 287 -13.20 9.25 32.67
N PHE A 288 -12.46 9.14 33.78
CA PHE A 288 -12.82 8.27 34.91
C PHE A 288 -14.22 8.48 35.53
N PRO A 289 -14.84 9.68 35.54
CA PRO A 289 -16.23 9.83 35.99
C PRO A 289 -17.26 9.09 35.13
N SER A 290 -16.87 8.59 33.95
CA SER A 290 -17.64 7.70 33.08
C SER A 290 -17.18 6.23 33.11
N LEU A 291 -16.26 5.89 34.04
CA LEU A 291 -15.65 4.57 34.21
C LEU A 291 -15.91 3.96 35.61
N VAL A 292 -16.60 4.71 36.49
CA VAL A 292 -17.13 4.24 37.78
C VAL A 292 -18.54 4.81 38.02
N LEU A 293 -19.20 4.37 39.09
CA LEU A 293 -20.53 4.86 39.48
C LEU A 293 -20.52 6.37 39.74
N ALA A 294 -21.44 7.10 39.10
CA ALA A 294 -21.54 8.56 39.21
C ALA A 294 -21.75 9.07 40.64
N GLU A 295 -22.36 8.26 41.52
CA GLU A 295 -22.51 8.56 42.96
C GLU A 295 -21.15 8.72 43.67
N HIS A 296 -20.09 8.05 43.19
CA HIS A 296 -18.75 8.12 43.76
C HIS A 296 -17.89 9.27 43.19
N THR A 297 -18.37 9.98 42.17
CA THR A 297 -17.63 11.05 41.47
C THR A 297 -18.37 12.38 41.39
N LYS A 298 -19.67 12.42 41.71
CA LYS A 298 -20.53 13.62 41.69
C LYS A 298 -19.96 14.84 42.42
N ASP A 299 -19.21 14.64 43.51
CA ASP A 299 -18.69 15.69 44.38
C ASP A 299 -17.31 16.22 43.95
N PHE A 300 -16.65 15.56 42.99
CA PHE A 300 -15.34 15.95 42.46
C PHE A 300 -15.43 16.60 41.09
N GLU A 301 -14.53 17.55 40.83
CA GLU A 301 -14.22 18.07 39.50
C GLU A 301 -12.87 17.51 39.06
N VAL A 302 -12.81 17.04 37.81
CA VAL A 302 -11.62 16.44 37.23
C VAL A 302 -11.05 17.42 36.21
N ILE A 303 -9.84 17.86 36.48
CA ILE A 303 -9.05 18.77 35.65
C ILE A 303 -8.41 17.94 34.53
N ASP A 304 -8.19 18.54 33.36
CA ASP A 304 -7.39 17.92 32.31
C ASP A 304 -5.98 17.57 32.84
N GLU A 305 -5.55 16.35 32.54
CA GLU A 305 -4.31 15.76 33.05
C GLU A 305 -3.09 16.56 32.59
N GLY A 306 -3.11 17.06 31.35
CA GLY A 306 -2.05 17.87 30.78
C GLY A 306 -2.03 19.28 31.36
N GLU A 307 -3.18 19.89 31.63
CA GLU A 307 -3.25 21.17 32.36
C GLU A 307 -2.75 21.03 33.81
N ALA A 308 -3.11 19.94 34.49
CA ALA A 308 -2.65 19.67 35.85
C ALA A 308 -1.14 19.37 35.91
N VAL A 309 -0.61 18.52 35.02
CA VAL A 309 0.83 18.26 34.93
C VAL A 309 1.59 19.54 34.59
N ALA A 310 1.13 20.35 33.64
CA ALA A 310 1.75 21.65 33.30
C ALA A 310 1.79 22.63 34.49
N LYS A 311 0.73 22.67 35.30
CA LYS A 311 0.70 23.48 36.53
C LYS A 311 1.78 23.04 37.52
N TYR A 312 1.88 21.74 37.80
CA TYR A 312 2.74 21.25 38.88
C TYR A 312 4.18 20.97 38.47
N THR A 313 4.47 20.66 37.20
CA THR A 313 5.86 20.70 36.70
C THR A 313 6.44 22.11 36.77
N LYS A 314 5.60 23.14 36.51
CA LYS A 314 5.98 24.52 36.74
C LYS A 314 6.22 24.85 38.22
N GLU A 315 5.32 24.46 39.13
CA GLU A 315 5.49 24.69 40.58
C GLU A 315 6.76 24.01 41.13
N LEU A 316 7.05 22.78 40.70
CA LEU A 316 8.26 22.04 41.10
C LEU A 316 9.55 22.78 40.72
N ARG A 317 9.62 23.33 39.50
CA ARG A 317 10.83 24.00 38.97
C ARG A 317 10.95 25.45 39.43
N GLU A 318 9.86 26.21 39.41
CA GLU A 318 9.87 27.62 39.82
C GLU A 318 9.92 27.79 41.34
N ASP A 319 9.10 27.06 42.11
CA ASP A 319 9.02 27.25 43.57
C ASP A 319 9.85 26.26 44.39
N LYS A 320 10.00 24.99 43.95
CA LYS A 320 10.69 23.95 44.75
C LYS A 320 12.13 23.67 44.34
N LYS A 321 12.54 24.10 43.14
CA LYS A 321 13.85 23.82 42.51
C LYS A 321 14.09 22.31 42.34
N VAL A 322 13.09 21.66 41.75
CA VAL A 322 13.06 20.23 41.43
C VAL A 322 12.85 20.08 39.92
N ASP A 323 13.91 19.73 39.20
CA ASP A 323 13.92 19.71 37.74
C ASP A 323 13.76 18.29 37.15
N ALA A 324 14.29 17.23 37.79
CA ALA A 324 13.96 15.84 37.46
C ALA A 324 12.49 15.53 37.78
N ILE A 325 11.66 15.20 36.78
CA ILE A 325 10.21 15.05 36.95
C ILE A 325 9.66 13.77 36.30
N VAL A 326 8.97 13.00 37.14
CA VAL A 326 8.22 11.79 36.78
C VAL A 326 6.73 12.09 36.91
N VAL A 327 5.95 11.74 35.89
CA VAL A 327 4.48 11.68 36.00
C VAL A 327 4.09 10.24 36.31
N VAL A 328 3.32 10.05 37.37
CA VAL A 328 2.70 8.78 37.74
C VAL A 328 1.23 8.88 37.35
N SER A 329 0.93 8.47 36.11
CA SER A 329 -0.38 8.64 35.47
C SER A 329 -1.15 7.34 35.37
N HIS A 330 -2.42 7.37 35.76
CA HIS A 330 -3.38 6.36 35.36
C HIS A 330 -4.13 6.82 34.11
N VAL A 331 -3.37 6.93 33.00
CA VAL A 331 -3.79 7.41 31.68
C VAL A 331 -3.37 6.38 30.64
N ALA A 332 -4.19 6.17 29.60
CA ALA A 332 -3.97 5.12 28.61
C ALA A 332 -2.75 5.39 27.72
N ALA A 333 -1.87 4.39 27.59
CA ALA A 333 -0.71 4.41 26.70
C ALA A 333 -0.58 3.12 25.88
N THR A 334 0.03 3.21 24.71
CA THR A 334 0.51 2.05 23.94
C THR A 334 1.86 2.38 23.29
N SER A 335 2.61 1.36 22.90
CA SER A 335 3.73 1.54 21.96
C SER A 335 3.79 0.46 20.89
N LYS A 336 4.46 0.76 19.77
CA LYS A 336 4.96 -0.25 18.85
C LYS A 336 6.33 0.15 18.32
N GLN A 337 7.30 -0.76 18.41
CA GLN A 337 8.70 -0.53 18.01
C GLN A 337 9.37 0.70 18.67
N GLY A 338 8.87 1.11 19.84
CA GLY A 338 9.36 2.28 20.59
C GLY A 338 8.57 3.59 20.36
N ASP A 339 7.72 3.68 19.35
CA ASP A 339 6.84 4.85 19.14
C ASP A 339 5.61 4.76 20.06
N VAL A 340 5.35 5.81 20.86
CA VAL A 340 4.23 5.88 21.83
C VAL A 340 2.96 6.46 21.20
N GLN A 341 1.80 5.93 21.59
CA GLN A 341 0.47 6.34 21.12
C GLN A 341 -0.57 6.27 22.27
N GLY A 342 -1.72 6.93 22.10
CA GLY A 342 -2.81 6.98 23.10
C GLY A 342 -2.91 8.31 23.85
N GLU A 343 -3.82 8.39 24.82
CA GLU A 343 -4.15 9.59 25.61
C GLU A 343 -2.92 10.25 26.25
N VAL A 344 -1.92 9.45 26.64
CA VAL A 344 -0.64 9.95 27.18
C VAL A 344 0.07 10.94 26.25
N VAL A 345 -0.11 10.80 24.93
CA VAL A 345 0.47 11.70 23.91
C VAL A 345 -0.31 13.02 23.86
N ASP A 346 -1.64 12.98 23.95
CA ASP A 346 -2.47 14.19 24.01
C ASP A 346 -2.31 14.95 25.33
N MET A 347 -2.12 14.23 26.44
CA MET A 347 -1.67 14.79 27.72
C MET A 347 -0.34 15.53 27.53
N MET A 348 0.71 14.86 27.04
CA MET A 348 2.03 15.50 26.88
C MET A 348 2.05 16.62 25.83
N ASN A 349 1.26 16.54 24.76
CA ASN A 349 1.05 17.65 23.83
C ASN A 349 0.45 18.88 24.55
N THR A 350 -0.50 18.65 25.46
CA THR A 350 -1.12 19.70 26.27
C THR A 350 -0.11 20.27 27.29
N VAL A 351 0.70 19.43 27.93
CA VAL A 351 1.81 19.89 28.80
C VAL A 351 2.77 20.79 28.01
N ASP A 352 3.21 20.35 26.83
CA ASP A 352 4.14 21.10 25.97
C ASP A 352 3.56 22.40 25.40
N GLN A 353 2.23 22.52 25.31
CA GLN A 353 1.53 23.75 24.95
C GLN A 353 1.39 24.73 26.13
N LYS A 354 1.15 24.21 27.35
CA LYS A 354 0.78 24.99 28.54
C LYS A 354 2.02 25.42 29.36
N ASP A 355 3.02 24.57 29.45
CA ASP A 355 4.36 24.86 29.96
C ASP A 355 5.43 24.37 28.96
N PRO A 356 5.79 25.19 27.96
CA PRO A 356 6.78 24.80 26.95
C PRO A 356 8.15 24.43 27.52
N GLU A 357 8.52 24.91 28.70
CA GLU A 357 9.82 24.69 29.32
C GLU A 357 9.87 23.42 30.18
N ASN A 358 8.79 22.62 30.24
CA ASN A 358 8.69 21.49 31.18
C ASN A 358 9.78 20.41 30.98
N SER A 359 10.36 19.98 32.11
CA SER A 359 11.37 18.92 32.22
C SER A 359 10.76 17.60 32.70
N VAL A 360 9.59 17.20 32.16
CA VAL A 360 9.11 15.83 32.35
C VAL A 360 10.08 14.87 31.64
N ASP A 361 10.53 13.84 32.36
CA ASP A 361 11.46 12.81 31.87
C ASP A 361 10.77 11.49 31.57
N VAL A 362 9.84 11.11 32.44
CA VAL A 362 9.23 9.79 32.51
C VAL A 362 7.73 9.93 32.78
N VAL A 363 6.94 9.13 32.08
CA VAL A 363 5.53 8.87 32.41
C VAL A 363 5.34 7.38 32.69
N PHE A 364 5.00 7.04 33.93
CA PHE A 364 4.37 5.76 34.25
C PHE A 364 2.91 5.86 33.84
N ALA A 365 2.44 4.94 33.00
CA ALA A 365 1.09 4.90 32.46
C ALA A 365 0.30 3.68 32.98
N GLY A 366 -0.99 3.59 32.65
CA GLY A 366 -1.87 2.54 33.15
C GLY A 366 -3.18 2.44 32.36
N HIS A 367 -4.24 2.05 33.07
CA HIS A 367 -5.66 2.09 32.68
C HIS A 367 -6.11 1.10 31.61
N ASN A 368 -5.41 1.02 30.47
CA ASN A 368 -5.83 0.20 29.33
C ASN A 368 -5.24 -1.23 29.34
N HIS A 369 -4.58 -1.64 30.43
CA HIS A 369 -3.92 -2.93 30.62
C HIS A 369 -2.82 -3.30 29.58
N LYS A 370 -2.22 -2.33 28.87
CA LYS A 370 -1.27 -2.61 27.76
C LYS A 370 0.19 -2.63 28.21
N GLU A 371 1.03 -3.20 27.34
CA GLU A 371 2.47 -2.93 27.40
C GLU A 371 2.73 -1.59 26.70
N THR A 372 3.52 -0.74 27.35
CA THR A 372 4.12 0.43 26.74
C THR A 372 5.59 0.49 27.15
N ASN A 373 6.49 0.66 26.19
CA ASN A 373 7.89 0.99 26.43
C ASN A 373 8.44 1.77 25.23
N GLY A 374 8.34 3.09 25.29
CA GLY A 374 8.67 3.94 24.15
C GLY A 374 9.08 5.36 24.53
N LEU A 375 9.29 6.16 23.50
CA LEU A 375 9.59 7.59 23.60
C LEU A 375 8.47 8.43 22.98
N ILE A 376 8.12 9.53 23.64
CA ILE A 376 7.46 10.67 23.00
C ILE A 376 8.57 11.61 22.53
N ASN A 377 8.81 11.62 21.22
CA ASN A 377 9.87 12.41 20.59
C ASN A 377 9.48 13.90 20.54
N ARG A 378 10.26 14.79 21.15
CA ARG A 378 9.91 16.22 21.32
C ARG A 378 10.90 17.12 20.56
N ASN A 379 10.42 17.74 19.48
CA ASN A 379 11.23 18.54 18.55
C ASN A 379 12.08 19.62 19.27
N GLY A 380 13.37 19.35 19.45
CA GLY A 380 14.32 20.28 20.08
C GLY A 380 14.30 20.30 21.61
N LYS A 381 13.63 19.33 22.26
CA LYS A 381 13.66 19.10 23.71
C LYS A 381 14.20 17.70 24.01
N LYS A 382 14.26 17.36 25.30
CA LYS A 382 14.51 16.01 25.80
C LYS A 382 13.28 15.12 25.57
N ASP A 383 13.49 13.93 25.02
CA ASP A 383 12.42 12.96 24.75
C ASP A 383 11.92 12.32 26.06
N VAL A 384 10.63 11.96 26.12
CA VAL A 384 9.99 11.46 27.35
C VAL A 384 9.80 9.95 27.27
N ARG A 385 10.31 9.22 28.27
CA ARG A 385 10.10 7.77 28.42
C ARG A 385 8.68 7.49 28.88
N VAL A 386 7.92 6.69 28.15
CA VAL A 386 6.61 6.19 28.60
C VAL A 386 6.68 4.69 28.84
N VAL A 387 6.18 4.25 30.01
CA VAL A 387 6.29 2.86 30.49
C VAL A 387 4.99 2.35 31.13
N GLN A 388 4.62 1.11 30.79
CA GLN A 388 3.45 0.40 31.31
C GLN A 388 3.66 -1.12 31.23
N SER A 389 3.30 -1.84 32.30
CA SER A 389 3.61 -3.26 32.53
C SER A 389 2.43 -4.23 32.36
N THR A 390 1.52 -3.95 31.43
CA THR A 390 0.26 -4.69 31.23
C THR A 390 -0.69 -4.55 32.41
N SER A 391 -0.92 -5.59 33.22
CA SER A 391 -1.84 -5.58 34.37
C SER A 391 -1.67 -6.83 35.25
N GLN A 392 -2.21 -6.82 36.46
CA GLN A 392 -2.33 -7.96 37.37
C GLN A 392 -0.98 -8.61 37.74
N GLY A 393 0.09 -7.80 37.77
CA GLY A 393 1.45 -8.26 38.07
C GLY A 393 2.03 -9.27 37.08
N LYS A 394 1.49 -9.40 35.86
CA LYS A 394 1.99 -10.30 34.80
C LYS A 394 3.38 -9.91 34.28
N ALA A 395 3.70 -8.64 34.41
CA ALA A 395 5.01 -8.06 34.21
C ALA A 395 5.21 -6.91 35.22
N PHE A 396 6.42 -6.36 35.27
CA PHE A 396 6.75 -5.11 35.96
C PHE A 396 7.67 -4.26 35.09
N ILE A 397 7.75 -2.96 35.38
CA ILE A 397 8.66 -2.02 34.75
C ILE A 397 10.01 -2.09 35.48
N ASP A 398 11.10 -2.32 34.76
CA ASP A 398 12.48 -2.12 35.23
C ASP A 398 13.06 -0.90 34.50
N LEU A 399 12.91 0.29 35.10
CA LEU A 399 13.42 1.56 34.57
C LEU A 399 14.71 1.96 35.29
N THR A 400 15.72 2.40 34.55
CA THR A 400 17.03 2.82 35.08
C THR A 400 17.56 4.07 34.38
N GLY A 401 18.22 4.94 35.14
CA GLY A 401 18.83 6.18 34.64
C GLY A 401 19.88 6.75 35.60
N GLU A 402 20.45 7.90 35.24
CA GLU A 402 21.39 8.66 36.04
C GLU A 402 20.82 10.04 36.36
N LEU A 403 20.80 10.42 37.63
CA LEU A 403 20.55 11.80 38.07
C LEU A 403 21.87 12.56 38.10
N ASP A 404 21.92 13.76 37.52
CA ASP A 404 23.11 14.62 37.44
C ASP A 404 23.15 15.59 38.64
N THR A 405 24.24 15.57 39.41
CA THR A 405 24.30 16.39 40.64
C THR A 405 24.58 17.87 40.38
N VAL A 406 24.85 18.28 39.14
CA VAL A 406 25.06 19.67 38.73
C VAL A 406 23.78 20.29 38.15
N THR A 407 23.09 19.60 37.23
CA THR A 407 21.85 20.11 36.61
C THR A 407 20.62 19.92 37.51
N LYS A 408 20.67 18.98 38.46
CA LYS A 408 19.53 18.53 39.30
C LYS A 408 18.38 17.89 38.51
N ASP A 409 18.69 17.42 37.30
CA ASP A 409 17.82 16.72 36.37
C ASP A 409 18.36 15.28 36.13
N PHE A 410 17.61 14.42 35.45
CA PHE A 410 18.19 13.23 34.81
C PHE A 410 19.20 13.65 33.74
N LYS A 411 20.37 13.00 33.70
CA LYS A 411 21.45 13.28 32.75
C LYS A 411 21.06 12.98 31.29
N GLU A 412 20.27 11.93 31.09
CA GLU A 412 19.77 11.43 29.81
C GLU A 412 18.34 10.88 30.03
N THR A 413 17.53 10.77 28.98
CA THR A 413 16.19 10.14 29.07
C THR A 413 16.32 8.69 29.57
N PRO A 414 15.63 8.29 30.67
CA PRO A 414 15.80 6.96 31.26
C PRO A 414 15.49 5.80 30.31
N SER A 415 16.21 4.70 30.52
CA SER A 415 16.02 3.43 29.81
C SER A 415 15.08 2.51 30.59
N ALA A 416 14.31 1.66 29.91
CA ALA A 416 13.40 0.75 30.59
C ALA A 416 13.22 -0.59 29.88
N LYS A 417 12.83 -1.60 30.66
CA LYS A 417 12.34 -2.91 30.21
C LYS A 417 10.97 -3.17 30.81
N ILE A 418 10.14 -3.95 30.12
CA ILE A 418 8.96 -4.59 30.71
C ILE A 418 9.33 -6.06 30.90
N VAL A 419 9.32 -6.52 32.15
CA VAL A 419 9.90 -7.82 32.54
C VAL A 419 8.76 -8.75 32.99
N PRO A 420 8.54 -9.91 32.33
CA PRO A 420 7.47 -10.84 32.69
C PRO A 420 7.78 -11.54 34.01
N THR A 421 6.77 -11.74 34.85
CA THR A 421 6.91 -12.37 36.18
C THR A 421 6.90 -13.90 36.08
N GLU A 422 7.83 -14.47 35.30
CA GLU A 422 7.90 -15.91 35.05
C GLU A 422 8.18 -16.71 36.32
N ALA A 423 7.29 -17.68 36.61
CA ALA A 423 7.38 -18.58 37.76
C ALA A 423 8.66 -19.42 37.84
N SER A 424 9.28 -19.65 36.69
CA SER A 424 10.41 -20.56 36.50
C SER A 424 11.75 -19.94 36.93
N GLU A 425 11.81 -18.62 37.06
CA GLU A 425 13.05 -17.89 37.33
C GLU A 425 13.30 -17.59 38.82
N VAL A 426 12.27 -17.65 39.66
CA VAL A 426 12.33 -17.20 41.06
C VAL A 426 11.59 -18.15 42.00
N THR A 427 12.09 -18.29 43.22
CA THR A 427 11.27 -18.81 44.33
C THR A 427 10.28 -17.72 44.73
N PRO A 428 8.96 -17.99 44.83
CA PRO A 428 7.98 -17.00 45.27
C PRO A 428 8.29 -16.51 46.70
N ASP A 429 8.08 -15.23 46.98
CA ASP A 429 8.27 -14.69 48.34
C ASP A 429 7.30 -15.34 49.33
N ALA A 430 7.86 -15.87 50.42
CA ALA A 430 7.13 -16.67 51.39
C ALA A 430 6.19 -15.84 52.28
N LYS A 431 6.47 -14.56 52.52
CA LYS A 431 5.62 -13.70 53.34
C LYS A 431 4.42 -13.19 52.54
N VAL A 432 4.67 -12.74 51.32
CA VAL A 432 3.63 -12.34 50.37
C VAL A 432 2.73 -13.54 50.09
N GLN A 433 3.30 -14.74 49.88
CA GLN A 433 2.51 -15.97 49.74
C GLN A 433 1.66 -16.25 51.00
N ALA A 434 2.19 -16.06 52.21
CA ALA A 434 1.40 -16.26 53.43
C ALA A 434 0.20 -15.30 53.54
N ILE A 435 0.30 -14.06 53.07
CA ILE A 435 -0.85 -13.12 53.01
C ILE A 435 -1.88 -13.60 51.97
N VAL A 436 -1.42 -14.06 50.79
CA VAL A 436 -2.27 -14.62 49.74
C VAL A 436 -3.00 -15.88 50.21
N ASP A 437 -2.32 -16.76 50.93
CA ASP A 437 -2.88 -18.01 51.48
C ASP A 437 -3.90 -17.72 52.58
N GLU A 438 -3.59 -16.80 53.51
CA GLU A 438 -4.49 -16.36 54.59
C GLU A 438 -5.78 -15.74 54.01
N ALA A 439 -5.65 -14.83 53.03
CA ALA A 439 -6.78 -14.22 52.34
C ALA A 439 -7.65 -15.27 51.63
N SER A 440 -7.02 -16.23 50.93
CA SER A 440 -7.70 -17.25 50.15
C SER A 440 -8.39 -18.31 51.02
N GLU A 441 -7.81 -18.68 52.17
CA GLU A 441 -8.42 -19.63 53.11
C GLU A 441 -9.62 -19.00 53.86
N ALA A 442 -9.55 -17.72 54.23
CA ALA A 442 -10.61 -17.01 54.95
C ALA A 442 -11.95 -16.98 54.18
N ILE A 443 -11.90 -16.78 52.86
CA ILE A 443 -13.05 -16.66 51.96
C ILE A 443 -13.46 -17.97 51.28
N LYS A 444 -12.66 -19.02 51.45
CA LYS A 444 -12.84 -20.38 50.90
C LYS A 444 -14.22 -21.01 51.13
N PRO A 445 -14.94 -20.79 52.26
CA PRO A 445 -16.28 -21.34 52.44
C PRO A 445 -17.30 -20.76 51.46
N ILE A 446 -17.13 -19.48 51.08
CA ILE A 446 -17.99 -18.78 50.14
C ILE A 446 -17.62 -19.17 48.70
N THR A 447 -16.34 -19.06 48.32
CA THR A 447 -15.93 -19.22 46.92
C THR A 447 -16.01 -20.64 46.38
N ASN A 448 -15.88 -21.67 47.23
CA ASN A 448 -16.03 -23.07 46.84
C ASN A 448 -17.48 -23.59 46.89
N ALA A 449 -18.46 -22.77 47.30
CA ALA A 449 -19.86 -23.16 47.26
C ALA A 449 -20.28 -23.42 45.80
N ALA A 450 -20.70 -24.64 45.48
CA ALA A 450 -21.26 -24.99 44.18
C ALA A 450 -22.65 -24.35 44.02
N VAL A 451 -22.91 -23.71 42.88
CA VAL A 451 -24.16 -22.98 42.60
C VAL A 451 -24.94 -23.55 41.41
N ALA A 452 -24.29 -24.29 40.51
CA ALA A 452 -24.94 -25.13 39.51
C ALA A 452 -24.03 -26.23 38.96
N LYS A 453 -24.63 -27.25 38.33
CA LYS A 453 -23.94 -28.16 37.39
C LYS A 453 -23.87 -27.62 35.97
N ALA A 454 -22.74 -27.86 35.30
CA ALA A 454 -22.51 -27.51 33.91
C ALA A 454 -22.76 -28.68 32.94
N ASP A 455 -22.91 -28.37 31.66
CA ASP A 455 -23.08 -29.32 30.56
C ASP A 455 -21.76 -29.47 29.77
N PRO A 456 -20.91 -30.47 30.07
CA PRO A 456 -19.55 -30.55 29.53
C PRO A 456 -19.51 -30.73 28.00
N GLU A 457 -20.60 -31.17 27.37
CA GLU A 457 -20.71 -31.26 25.90
C GLU A 457 -20.90 -29.88 25.22
N LYS A 458 -21.26 -28.85 26.00
CA LYS A 458 -21.47 -27.45 25.55
C LYS A 458 -20.44 -26.48 26.12
N LEU A 459 -19.32 -26.95 26.68
CA LEU A 459 -18.25 -26.09 27.17
C LEU A 459 -17.09 -26.00 26.17
N THR A 460 -16.45 -24.84 26.11
CA THR A 460 -15.16 -24.70 25.44
C THR A 460 -14.09 -25.35 26.33
N VAL A 461 -13.14 -26.07 25.72
CA VAL A 461 -11.96 -26.57 26.44
C VAL A 461 -10.73 -25.83 25.96
N THR A 462 -10.09 -25.06 26.84
CA THR A 462 -8.83 -24.34 26.57
C THR A 462 -7.83 -24.68 27.66
N ASP A 463 -6.60 -25.02 27.26
CA ASP A 463 -5.50 -25.42 28.15
C ASP A 463 -5.88 -26.47 29.21
N GLY A 464 -6.74 -27.42 28.81
CA GLY A 464 -7.25 -28.51 29.63
C GLY A 464 -8.45 -28.15 30.53
N LYS A 465 -8.79 -26.86 30.68
CA LYS A 465 -9.92 -26.40 31.51
C LYS A 465 -11.21 -26.31 30.70
N LYS A 466 -12.32 -26.74 31.29
CA LYS A 466 -13.69 -26.54 30.79
C LYS A 466 -14.17 -25.13 31.15
N MET A 467 -14.80 -24.41 30.21
CA MET A 467 -15.29 -23.05 30.45
C MET A 467 -16.40 -22.59 29.50
N VAL A 468 -17.19 -21.60 29.92
CA VAL A 468 -17.94 -20.72 29.00
C VAL A 468 -17.09 -19.47 28.76
N SER A 469 -16.70 -19.21 27.52
CA SER A 469 -15.61 -18.27 27.25
C SER A 469 -16.04 -16.80 27.13
N ARG A 470 -15.20 -15.90 27.66
CA ARG A 470 -15.27 -14.44 27.45
C ARG A 470 -14.82 -14.00 26.05
N LYS A 471 -14.14 -14.88 25.31
CA LYS A 471 -13.52 -14.52 24.05
C LYS A 471 -14.59 -14.18 23.02
N ALA A 472 -14.55 -12.95 22.52
CA ALA A 472 -15.51 -12.47 21.54
C ALA A 472 -15.19 -12.96 20.11
N ASN A 473 -16.21 -12.98 19.24
CA ASN A 473 -16.10 -13.24 17.81
C ASN A 473 -15.83 -11.95 17.00
N GLU A 474 -16.01 -11.98 15.67
CA GLU A 474 -15.80 -10.83 14.78
C GLU A 474 -16.89 -9.73 14.85
N ASP A 475 -18.05 -10.04 15.44
CA ASP A 475 -19.12 -9.10 15.79
C ASP A 475 -18.99 -8.58 17.25
N ASP A 476 -17.90 -8.94 17.95
CA ASP A 476 -17.68 -8.80 19.39
C ASP A 476 -18.78 -9.41 20.28
N GLU A 477 -19.32 -10.57 19.89
CA GLU A 477 -20.24 -11.40 20.68
C GLU A 477 -19.47 -12.50 21.41
N SER A 478 -19.75 -12.72 22.70
CA SER A 478 -19.08 -13.72 23.54
C SER A 478 -20.07 -14.65 24.24
N ALA A 479 -19.70 -15.92 24.43
CA ALA A 479 -20.57 -16.90 25.05
C ALA A 479 -20.86 -16.57 26.53
N ALA A 480 -19.86 -16.05 27.26
CA ALA A 480 -20.06 -15.56 28.62
C ALA A 480 -21.00 -14.33 28.65
N GLY A 481 -20.86 -13.39 27.71
CA GLY A 481 -21.73 -12.21 27.63
C GLY A 481 -23.19 -12.55 27.32
N ASN A 482 -23.42 -13.48 26.41
CA ASN A 482 -24.75 -14.05 26.16
C ASN A 482 -25.29 -14.74 27.42
N LEU A 483 -24.48 -15.53 28.13
CA LEU A 483 -24.92 -16.25 29.34
C LEU A 483 -25.27 -15.32 30.51
N ILE A 484 -24.52 -14.23 30.68
CA ILE A 484 -24.80 -13.19 31.69
C ILE A 484 -26.12 -12.50 31.36
N THR A 485 -26.29 -12.00 30.14
CA THR A 485 -27.52 -11.28 29.75
C THR A 485 -28.75 -12.20 29.70
N ASP A 486 -28.59 -13.47 29.34
CA ASP A 486 -29.64 -14.49 29.48
C ASP A 486 -30.02 -14.70 30.95
N GLY A 487 -29.04 -14.79 31.85
CA GLY A 487 -29.27 -14.93 33.29
C GLY A 487 -29.98 -13.72 33.89
N GLN A 488 -29.57 -12.50 33.52
CA GLN A 488 -30.22 -11.25 33.91
C GLN A 488 -31.68 -11.20 33.45
N LEU A 489 -31.93 -11.44 32.15
CA LEU A 489 -33.27 -11.43 31.56
C LEU A 489 -34.17 -12.54 32.12
N TYR A 490 -33.59 -13.72 32.39
CA TYR A 490 -34.29 -14.80 33.06
C TYR A 490 -34.70 -14.39 34.48
N MET A 491 -33.76 -13.87 35.28
CA MET A 491 -34.02 -13.55 36.68
C MET A 491 -35.05 -12.43 36.84
N ALA A 492 -34.97 -11.37 36.04
CA ALA A 492 -35.98 -10.30 36.05
C ALA A 492 -37.40 -10.82 35.76
N ASN A 493 -37.52 -11.76 34.81
CA ASN A 493 -38.81 -12.28 34.38
C ASN A 493 -39.35 -13.43 35.25
N ASN A 494 -38.49 -14.14 35.99
CA ASN A 494 -38.87 -15.28 36.86
C ASN A 494 -38.87 -14.95 38.36
N THR A 495 -38.32 -13.81 38.77
CA THR A 495 -38.56 -13.23 40.10
C THR A 495 -39.80 -12.32 40.09
N LYS A 496 -40.27 -11.94 41.27
CA LYS A 496 -41.39 -11.00 41.45
C LYS A 496 -40.87 -9.56 41.59
N LEU A 497 -40.18 -9.06 40.56
CA LEU A 497 -39.83 -7.64 40.51
C LEU A 497 -41.11 -6.80 40.50
N THR A 498 -41.12 -5.72 41.28
CA THR A 498 -42.18 -4.71 41.25
C THR A 498 -41.61 -3.31 41.09
N ASP A 499 -42.40 -2.43 40.48
CA ASP A 499 -42.10 -1.00 40.47
C ASP A 499 -42.35 -0.36 41.84
N ALA A 500 -42.03 0.93 41.98
CA ALA A 500 -42.27 1.70 43.21
C ALA A 500 -43.76 1.86 43.59
N SER A 501 -44.70 1.41 42.74
CA SER A 501 -46.15 1.36 43.01
C SER A 501 -46.67 -0.05 43.31
N GLY A 502 -45.81 -1.08 43.26
CA GLY A 502 -46.16 -2.48 43.52
C GLY A 502 -46.68 -3.25 42.30
N ASN A 503 -46.61 -2.70 41.08
CA ASN A 503 -46.99 -3.42 39.85
C ASN A 503 -45.88 -4.41 39.45
N GLU A 504 -46.24 -5.60 38.97
CA GLU A 504 -45.25 -6.58 38.48
C GLU A 504 -44.51 -6.06 37.23
N VAL A 505 -43.18 -6.10 37.27
CA VAL A 505 -42.30 -5.67 36.19
C VAL A 505 -41.81 -6.88 35.41
N LYS A 506 -41.81 -6.76 34.08
CA LYS A 506 -41.10 -7.66 33.15
C LYS A 506 -40.12 -6.86 32.31
N ALA A 507 -39.04 -7.51 31.90
CA ALA A 507 -38.01 -6.96 31.04
C ALA A 507 -38.08 -7.60 29.66
N ASP A 508 -37.98 -6.78 28.61
CA ASP A 508 -37.91 -7.23 27.22
C ASP A 508 -36.50 -7.66 26.84
N PHE A 509 -35.50 -6.89 27.28
CA PHE A 509 -34.09 -7.02 26.86
C PHE A 509 -33.14 -6.93 28.05
N ALA A 510 -31.93 -7.50 27.90
CA ALA A 510 -30.80 -7.28 28.80
C ALA A 510 -29.55 -6.92 28.00
N LEU A 511 -28.85 -5.86 28.39
CA LEU A 511 -27.63 -5.39 27.75
C LEU A 511 -26.55 -5.11 28.82
N THR A 512 -25.35 -5.65 28.62
CA THR A 512 -24.20 -5.37 29.51
C THR A 512 -22.93 -5.12 28.69
N ASN A 513 -22.03 -4.31 29.22
CA ASN A 513 -20.79 -3.93 28.55
C ASN A 513 -19.71 -5.03 28.67
N SER A 514 -18.94 -5.22 27.60
CA SER A 514 -17.85 -6.21 27.55
C SER A 514 -16.70 -5.90 28.52
N GLY A 515 -16.54 -4.65 28.95
CA GLY A 515 -15.63 -4.24 30.03
C GLY A 515 -16.04 -4.78 31.40
N GLY A 516 -17.35 -4.88 31.67
CA GLY A 516 -17.93 -5.46 32.88
C GLY A 516 -17.60 -6.95 33.05
N ILE A 517 -17.36 -7.68 31.97
CA ILE A 517 -16.97 -9.10 32.00
C ILE A 517 -15.45 -9.18 32.21
N ARG A 518 -14.97 -9.86 33.25
CA ARG A 518 -13.52 -9.90 33.57
C ARG A 518 -12.79 -11.24 33.37
N ALA A 519 -13.48 -12.39 33.37
CA ALA A 519 -12.88 -13.70 33.07
C ALA A 519 -13.78 -14.62 32.22
N ASP A 520 -13.23 -15.76 31.78
CA ASP A 520 -14.01 -16.93 31.35
C ASP A 520 -14.66 -17.61 32.58
N LEU A 521 -15.87 -18.16 32.42
CA LEU A 521 -16.52 -18.94 33.49
C LEU A 521 -15.88 -20.33 33.57
N ILE A 522 -14.86 -20.48 34.41
CA ILE A 522 -14.17 -21.76 34.62
C ILE A 522 -15.06 -22.72 35.40
N VAL A 523 -15.17 -23.96 34.91
CA VAL A 523 -15.90 -25.07 35.53
C VAL A 523 -14.90 -26.04 36.17
N ASN A 524 -15.21 -26.56 37.36
CA ASN A 524 -14.31 -27.48 38.07
C ASN A 524 -14.35 -28.93 37.52
N ASP A 525 -13.44 -29.79 38.00
CA ASP A 525 -13.32 -31.19 37.53
C ASP A 525 -14.54 -32.09 37.84
N LYS A 526 -15.50 -31.60 38.64
CA LYS A 526 -16.77 -32.28 38.96
C LYS A 526 -17.96 -31.74 38.14
N ASP A 527 -17.68 -30.94 37.11
CA ASP A 527 -18.66 -30.21 36.30
C ASP A 527 -19.55 -29.28 37.14
N GLU A 528 -18.98 -28.61 38.15
CA GLU A 528 -19.65 -27.60 38.98
C GLU A 528 -19.15 -26.19 38.64
N ILE A 529 -20.09 -25.25 38.60
CA ILE A 529 -19.83 -23.82 38.70
C ILE A 529 -19.90 -23.46 40.18
N THR A 530 -18.90 -22.73 40.69
CA THR A 530 -18.89 -22.23 42.07
C THR A 530 -19.19 -20.74 42.13
N TRP A 531 -19.58 -20.25 43.32
CA TRP A 531 -19.77 -18.83 43.57
C TRP A 531 -18.52 -18.01 43.20
N GLY A 532 -17.33 -18.51 43.56
CA GLY A 532 -16.06 -17.86 43.22
C GLY A 532 -15.81 -17.75 41.71
N ALA A 533 -16.24 -18.75 40.93
CA ALA A 533 -16.16 -18.69 39.47
C ALA A 533 -17.09 -17.60 38.89
N ALA A 534 -18.30 -17.45 39.43
CA ALA A 534 -19.23 -16.39 39.02
C ALA A 534 -18.71 -14.98 39.34
N GLN A 535 -18.22 -14.75 40.57
CA GLN A 535 -17.57 -13.49 40.98
C GLN A 535 -16.33 -13.17 40.13
N THR A 536 -15.59 -14.17 39.64
CA THR A 536 -14.43 -13.94 38.78
C THR A 536 -14.84 -13.46 37.37
N VAL A 537 -16.09 -13.71 36.96
CA VAL A 537 -16.66 -13.24 35.68
C VAL A 537 -17.31 -11.86 35.81
N GLN A 538 -18.07 -11.62 36.88
CA GLN A 538 -18.63 -10.31 37.26
C GLN A 538 -18.11 -9.95 38.66
N PRO A 539 -17.03 -9.16 38.80
CA PRO A 539 -16.41 -8.89 40.10
C PRO A 539 -16.87 -7.58 40.77
N PHE A 540 -17.52 -6.69 40.02
CA PHE A 540 -17.72 -5.30 40.43
C PHE A 540 -18.80 -5.10 41.50
N GLY A 541 -19.84 -5.93 41.51
CA GLY A 541 -21.01 -5.75 42.37
C GLY A 541 -21.85 -4.54 41.94
N ASN A 542 -21.96 -4.31 40.63
CA ASN A 542 -22.81 -3.25 40.06
C ASN A 542 -24.28 -3.57 40.33
N ILE A 543 -25.10 -2.57 40.67
CA ILE A 543 -26.54 -2.78 40.87
C ILE A 543 -27.21 -2.89 39.51
N LEU A 544 -27.92 -3.99 39.24
CA LEU A 544 -28.69 -4.11 38.00
C LEU A 544 -29.99 -3.30 38.09
N GLN A 545 -30.38 -2.70 36.97
CA GLN A 545 -31.50 -1.76 36.88
C GLN A 545 -32.39 -2.09 35.68
N VAL A 546 -33.71 -2.11 35.91
CA VAL A 546 -34.70 -2.17 34.83
C VAL A 546 -35.05 -0.75 34.44
N VAL A 547 -34.73 -0.38 33.19
CA VAL A 547 -34.82 0.98 32.67
C VAL A 547 -35.78 1.02 31.49
N SER A 548 -36.79 1.88 31.57
CA SER A 548 -37.76 2.13 30.51
C SER A 548 -37.15 3.03 29.44
N MET A 549 -37.07 2.53 28.21
CA MET A 549 -36.46 3.22 27.05
C MET A 549 -37.32 3.11 25.80
N THR A 550 -37.23 4.09 24.89
CA THR A 550 -37.83 3.94 23.56
C THR A 550 -37.01 2.97 22.72
N GLY A 551 -37.63 2.26 21.77
CA GLY A 551 -36.90 1.41 20.82
C GLY A 551 -35.88 2.19 19.97
N LYS A 552 -36.11 3.49 19.78
CA LYS A 552 -35.14 4.42 19.20
C LYS A 552 -33.91 4.63 20.09
N ASP A 553 -34.09 4.79 21.40
CA ASP A 553 -32.96 4.98 22.33
C ASP A 553 -32.22 3.66 22.60
N VAL A 554 -32.89 2.51 22.52
CA VAL A 554 -32.22 1.20 22.46
C VAL A 554 -31.36 1.08 21.19
N LYS A 555 -31.89 1.49 20.03
CA LYS A 555 -31.11 1.56 18.79
C LYS A 555 -29.95 2.55 18.88
N GLU A 556 -30.12 3.68 19.54
CA GLU A 556 -29.04 4.64 19.80
C GLU A 556 -27.93 4.00 20.65
N ALA A 557 -28.26 3.33 21.77
CA ALA A 557 -27.29 2.62 22.60
C ALA A 557 -26.51 1.56 21.79
N LEU A 558 -27.21 0.78 20.98
CA LEU A 558 -26.60 -0.20 20.06
C LEU A 558 -25.81 0.44 18.91
N ASN A 559 -25.94 1.74 18.64
CA ASN A 559 -25.09 2.50 17.71
C ASN A 559 -23.92 3.23 18.40
N GLN A 560 -23.95 3.43 19.73
CA GLN A 560 -22.89 4.16 20.45
C GLN A 560 -21.64 3.31 20.70
N GLN A 561 -21.81 2.00 20.85
CA GLN A 561 -20.70 1.04 20.67
C GLN A 561 -20.03 1.31 19.30
N TYR A 562 -18.69 1.27 19.28
CA TYR A 562 -17.84 1.59 18.13
C TYR A 562 -17.84 3.06 17.69
N ASN A 563 -18.97 3.75 17.61
CA ASN A 563 -19.00 5.14 17.11
C ASN A 563 -18.49 6.18 18.11
N ASN A 564 -18.41 5.85 19.40
CA ASN A 564 -17.82 6.74 20.42
C ASN A 564 -16.29 6.84 20.37
N GLY A 565 -15.59 5.94 19.65
CA GLY A 565 -14.17 6.04 19.30
C GLY A 565 -13.11 6.02 20.42
N LYS A 566 -13.51 6.03 21.71
CA LYS A 566 -12.62 6.18 22.88
C LYS A 566 -12.42 4.88 23.67
N THR A 567 -13.50 4.37 24.26
CA THR A 567 -13.46 3.34 25.32
C THR A 567 -13.25 1.91 24.81
N GLY A 568 -13.61 1.61 23.56
CA GLY A 568 -13.43 0.29 22.94
C GLY A 568 -14.35 -0.83 23.46
N TYR A 569 -15.28 -0.53 24.38
CA TYR A 569 -16.23 -1.50 24.92
C TYR A 569 -17.48 -1.66 24.05
N THR A 570 -18.13 -2.82 24.18
CA THR A 570 -19.20 -3.29 23.27
C THR A 570 -20.32 -3.95 24.06
N LEU A 571 -21.58 -3.87 23.58
CA LEU A 571 -22.72 -4.41 24.31
C LEU A 571 -22.90 -5.91 23.98
N GLN A 572 -23.01 -6.74 25.01
CA GLN A 572 -23.52 -8.11 24.96
C GLN A 572 -25.03 -8.04 25.22
N ILE A 573 -25.83 -8.92 24.61
CA ILE A 573 -27.29 -8.71 24.47
C ILE A 573 -28.11 -9.99 24.67
N SER A 574 -29.28 -9.86 25.29
CA SER A 574 -30.35 -10.87 25.31
C SER A 574 -31.73 -10.24 25.09
N GLY A 575 -32.70 -11.06 24.70
CA GLY A 575 -34.07 -10.66 24.33
C GLY A 575 -34.23 -10.06 22.93
N LEU A 576 -33.13 -9.61 22.30
CA LEU A 576 -33.09 -9.07 20.94
C LEU A 576 -31.94 -9.63 20.09
N THR A 577 -32.04 -9.45 18.78
CA THR A 577 -30.95 -9.59 17.80
C THR A 577 -30.92 -8.36 16.89
N TYR A 578 -29.77 -8.08 16.27
CA TYR A 578 -29.66 -6.98 15.31
C TYR A 578 -28.70 -7.26 14.14
N ALA A 579 -28.99 -6.61 13.00
CA ALA A 579 -28.08 -6.51 11.87
C ALA A 579 -27.43 -5.12 11.79
N TYR A 580 -26.16 -5.06 11.38
CA TYR A 580 -25.38 -3.81 11.28
C TYR A 580 -24.60 -3.68 9.97
N THR A 581 -24.36 -2.45 9.51
CA THR A 581 -23.42 -2.12 8.44
C THR A 581 -22.14 -1.48 9.00
N GLY A 582 -21.09 -1.36 8.18
CA GLY A 582 -19.80 -0.76 8.60
C GLY A 582 -18.79 -1.75 9.19
N MET A 583 -17.94 -1.27 10.08
CA MET A 583 -16.91 -2.06 10.78
C MET A 583 -17.11 -2.02 12.30
N THR A 584 -17.09 -3.20 12.95
CA THR A 584 -17.02 -3.35 14.41
C THR A 584 -15.62 -2.99 14.91
N GLN A 585 -14.63 -3.75 14.45
CA GLN A 585 -13.22 -3.56 14.78
C GLN A 585 -12.51 -2.73 13.68
N PRO A 586 -11.95 -1.53 13.97
CA PRO A 586 -11.05 -0.84 13.06
C PRO A 586 -9.70 -1.58 13.00
N ALA A 587 -8.91 -1.34 11.95
CA ALA A 587 -7.53 -1.81 11.95
C ALA A 587 -6.71 -1.02 12.99
N PRO A 588 -5.67 -1.62 13.63
CA PRO A 588 -4.84 -0.93 14.62
C PRO A 588 -4.38 0.45 14.14
N ASN A 589 -4.48 1.43 15.04
CA ASN A 589 -4.11 2.83 14.83
C ASN A 589 -4.95 3.56 13.74
N THR A 590 -6.11 3.01 13.38
CA THR A 590 -7.12 3.68 12.54
C THR A 590 -8.25 4.18 13.45
N PRO A 591 -8.60 5.49 13.43
CA PRO A 591 -9.83 5.97 14.08
C PRO A 591 -11.07 5.24 13.52
N HIS A 592 -12.10 5.05 14.35
CA HIS A 592 -13.40 4.60 13.85
C HIS A 592 -13.93 5.62 12.82
N ASP A 593 -14.32 5.13 11.64
CA ASP A 593 -14.72 5.96 10.50
C ASP A 593 -16.21 6.41 10.54
N GLY A 594 -16.92 6.06 11.62
CA GLY A 594 -18.36 6.29 11.76
C GLY A 594 -19.21 5.40 10.83
N SER A 595 -18.63 4.37 10.20
CA SER A 595 -19.39 3.49 9.30
C SER A 595 -20.31 2.52 10.03
N PHE A 596 -20.05 2.22 11.31
CA PHE A 596 -20.86 1.28 12.09
C PHE A 596 -22.28 1.81 12.24
N LYS A 597 -23.28 1.05 11.78
CA LYS A 597 -24.67 1.43 11.92
C LYS A 597 -25.60 0.24 12.06
N VAL A 598 -26.40 0.22 13.13
CA VAL A 598 -27.50 -0.73 13.30
C VAL A 598 -28.64 -0.39 12.34
N VAL A 599 -29.11 -1.38 11.59
CA VAL A 599 -30.07 -1.20 10.48
C VAL A 599 -31.37 -2.00 10.63
N ASP A 600 -31.34 -3.10 11.37
CA ASP A 600 -32.49 -3.96 11.65
C ASP A 600 -32.35 -4.50 13.07
N VAL A 601 -33.41 -4.46 13.87
CA VAL A 601 -33.43 -4.93 15.27
C VAL A 601 -34.73 -5.68 15.51
N LYS A 602 -34.63 -6.91 16.01
CA LYS A 602 -35.75 -7.82 16.24
C LYS A 602 -35.74 -8.32 17.67
N LYS A 603 -36.92 -8.56 18.23
CA LYS A 603 -37.10 -9.29 19.49
C LYS A 603 -36.80 -10.78 19.25
N ALA A 604 -36.62 -11.55 20.33
CA ALA A 604 -36.36 -12.99 20.26
C ALA A 604 -37.46 -13.80 19.53
N ASP A 605 -38.67 -13.26 19.40
CA ASP A 605 -39.77 -13.83 18.59
C ASP A 605 -39.68 -13.52 17.07
N GLY A 606 -38.63 -12.81 16.63
CA GLY A 606 -38.40 -12.42 15.25
C GLY A 606 -39.14 -11.16 14.80
N THR A 607 -40.01 -10.57 15.62
CA THR A 607 -40.76 -9.34 15.28
C THR A 607 -39.90 -8.08 15.52
N PRO A 608 -40.06 -7.02 14.71
CA PRO A 608 -39.17 -5.85 14.77
C PRO A 608 -39.39 -4.99 16.01
N VAL A 609 -38.30 -4.46 16.55
CA VAL A 609 -38.30 -3.41 17.59
C VAL A 609 -38.65 -2.07 16.94
N LYS A 610 -39.71 -1.40 17.41
CA LYS A 610 -40.23 -0.15 16.82
C LYS A 610 -39.71 1.06 17.57
N ASP A 611 -39.42 2.12 16.84
CA ASP A 611 -38.73 3.31 17.36
C ASP A 611 -39.53 4.03 18.48
N ASP A 612 -40.84 4.17 18.28
CA ASP A 612 -41.74 4.88 19.19
C ASP A 612 -42.36 4.00 20.30
N GLU A 613 -42.14 2.68 20.27
CA GLU A 613 -42.54 1.78 21.36
C GLU A 613 -41.55 1.86 22.52
N THR A 614 -42.05 1.62 23.73
CA THR A 614 -41.25 1.62 24.96
C THR A 614 -41.02 0.19 25.44
N TYR A 615 -39.79 -0.12 25.82
CA TYR A 615 -39.34 -1.43 26.28
C TYR A 615 -38.63 -1.29 27.63
N ASN A 616 -38.71 -2.34 28.45
CA ASN A 616 -38.01 -2.43 29.73
C ASN A 616 -36.68 -3.15 29.51
N VAL A 617 -35.58 -2.44 29.76
CA VAL A 617 -34.22 -2.84 29.42
C VAL A 617 -33.41 -3.03 30.69
N ILE A 618 -32.86 -4.23 30.92
CA ILE A 618 -31.92 -4.44 32.01
C ILE A 618 -30.55 -3.95 31.58
N ILE A 619 -29.96 -3.07 32.39
CA ILE A 619 -28.56 -2.63 32.32
C ILE A 619 -27.98 -2.59 33.73
N ASN A 620 -26.66 -2.42 33.85
CA ASN A 620 -26.05 -2.06 35.13
C ASN A 620 -26.19 -0.55 35.41
N ASP A 621 -26.16 -0.17 36.68
CA ASP A 621 -26.18 1.21 37.18
C ASP A 621 -25.07 2.09 36.60
N PHE A 622 -23.89 1.52 36.38
CA PHE A 622 -22.78 2.12 35.65
C PHE A 622 -23.18 2.59 34.24
N LEU A 623 -23.77 1.70 33.43
CA LEU A 623 -24.31 2.03 32.10
C LEU A 623 -25.49 3.00 32.18
N PHE A 624 -26.36 2.92 33.19
CA PHE A 624 -27.43 3.89 33.40
C PHE A 624 -26.90 5.32 33.63
N GLY A 625 -25.75 5.44 34.31
CA GLY A 625 -24.99 6.69 34.43
C GLY A 625 -24.36 7.20 33.14
N GLY A 626 -24.44 6.45 32.03
CA GLY A 626 -23.78 6.75 30.75
C GLY A 626 -22.37 6.18 30.64
N GLY A 627 -22.01 5.20 31.48
CA GLY A 627 -20.71 4.54 31.51
C GLY A 627 -20.27 3.96 30.17
N ASP A 628 -18.96 3.79 29.99
CA ASP A 628 -18.28 3.43 28.71
C ASP A 628 -18.62 4.37 27.53
N GLY A 629 -19.28 5.51 27.80
CA GLY A 629 -19.79 6.46 26.81
C GLY A 629 -21.22 6.21 26.31
N PHE A 630 -21.95 5.23 26.86
CA PHE A 630 -23.32 4.88 26.42
C PHE A 630 -24.39 5.87 26.92
N THR A 631 -24.22 7.15 26.60
CA THR A 631 -25.11 8.27 26.92
C THR A 631 -26.57 8.08 26.49
N ALA A 632 -26.88 7.13 25.61
CA ALA A 632 -28.25 6.76 25.29
C ALA A 632 -29.04 6.23 26.51
N PHE A 633 -28.38 5.52 27.43
CA PHE A 633 -29.03 4.94 28.61
C PHE A 633 -29.49 6.01 29.62
N THR A 634 -28.81 7.16 29.71
CA THR A 634 -29.17 8.27 30.64
C THR A 634 -30.51 8.93 30.31
N LYS A 635 -31.04 8.72 29.10
CA LYS A 635 -32.38 9.15 28.68
C LYS A 635 -33.49 8.25 29.25
N GLY A 636 -33.14 7.02 29.61
CA GLY A 636 -34.07 6.04 30.13
C GLY A 636 -34.59 6.41 31.51
N LYS A 637 -35.68 5.78 31.93
CA LYS A 637 -36.27 6.00 33.26
C LYS A 637 -36.16 4.73 34.09
N LEU A 638 -35.49 4.82 35.23
CA LEU A 638 -35.44 3.72 36.21
C LEU A 638 -36.87 3.31 36.62
N VAL A 639 -37.19 2.04 36.41
CA VAL A 639 -38.49 1.43 36.78
C VAL A 639 -38.37 0.74 38.13
N THR A 640 -37.32 -0.08 38.28
CA THR A 640 -36.96 -0.76 39.53
C THR A 640 -35.51 -1.25 39.48
N ALA A 641 -34.92 -1.51 40.64
CA ALA A 641 -33.61 -2.14 40.76
C ALA A 641 -33.74 -3.66 40.93
N MET A 642 -32.63 -4.36 40.72
CA MET A 642 -32.41 -5.77 40.99
C MET A 642 -31.22 -5.92 41.95
N ASP A 643 -30.86 -7.16 42.29
CA ASP A 643 -29.62 -7.46 43.00
C ASP A 643 -28.37 -7.16 42.15
N THR A 644 -27.18 -7.42 42.70
CA THR A 644 -25.91 -7.14 42.02
C THR A 644 -25.71 -7.97 40.74
N ASP A 645 -24.78 -7.56 39.89
CA ASP A 645 -24.33 -8.34 38.73
C ASP A 645 -23.80 -9.73 39.12
N THR A 646 -23.03 -9.85 40.21
CA THR A 646 -22.63 -11.14 40.79
C THR A 646 -23.83 -11.95 41.27
N ASP A 647 -24.66 -11.39 42.14
CA ASP A 647 -25.70 -12.15 42.85
C ASP A 647 -26.82 -12.58 41.90
N THR A 648 -27.19 -11.75 40.93
CA THR A 648 -28.15 -12.10 39.87
C THR A 648 -27.62 -13.27 39.03
N PHE A 649 -26.32 -13.30 38.71
CA PHE A 649 -25.71 -14.38 37.93
C PHE A 649 -25.60 -15.69 38.73
N VAL A 650 -25.27 -15.57 40.02
CA VAL A 650 -25.27 -16.67 40.99
C VAL A 650 -26.67 -17.26 41.22
N ASP A 651 -27.70 -16.42 41.36
CA ASP A 651 -29.07 -16.88 41.60
C ASP A 651 -29.75 -17.40 40.34
N TYR A 652 -29.35 -16.92 39.15
CA TYR A 652 -29.65 -17.60 37.89
C TYR A 652 -29.12 -19.05 37.89
N PHE A 653 -27.86 -19.27 38.28
CA PHE A 653 -27.29 -20.62 38.40
C PHE A 653 -28.06 -21.48 39.41
N LYS A 654 -28.34 -20.97 40.62
CA LYS A 654 -29.17 -21.69 41.61
C LYS A 654 -30.57 -22.01 41.07
N ALA A 655 -31.17 -21.12 40.26
CA ALA A 655 -32.48 -21.34 39.66
C ALA A 655 -32.45 -22.41 38.56
N MET A 656 -31.38 -22.52 37.78
CA MET A 656 -31.20 -23.60 36.79
C MET A 656 -30.94 -24.95 37.48
N ASP A 657 -30.07 -24.99 38.49
CA ASP A 657 -29.78 -26.22 39.26
C ASP A 657 -31.04 -26.77 39.94
N LYS A 658 -31.86 -25.89 40.53
CA LYS A 658 -33.16 -26.21 41.12
C LYS A 658 -34.18 -26.76 40.11
N LYS A 659 -34.02 -26.49 38.81
CA LYS A 659 -34.82 -27.07 37.71
C LYS A 659 -34.22 -28.36 37.15
N GLY A 660 -32.98 -28.71 37.54
CA GLY A 660 -32.19 -29.78 36.92
C GLY A 660 -31.61 -29.40 35.56
N GLU A 661 -31.61 -28.11 35.20
CA GLU A 661 -31.07 -27.60 33.95
C GLU A 661 -29.56 -27.35 34.10
N LYS A 662 -28.75 -27.87 33.17
CA LYS A 662 -27.29 -27.71 33.17
C LYS A 662 -26.84 -26.49 32.38
N ILE A 663 -25.86 -25.77 32.90
CA ILE A 663 -25.27 -24.59 32.25
C ILE A 663 -24.29 -24.97 31.14
N GLY A 664 -24.55 -24.52 29.91
CA GLY A 664 -23.63 -24.63 28.77
C GLY A 664 -23.28 -23.26 28.18
N SER A 665 -22.43 -23.24 27.17
CA SER A 665 -22.21 -22.04 26.35
C SER A 665 -23.46 -21.76 25.51
N PRO A 666 -24.04 -20.56 25.54
CA PRO A 666 -25.11 -20.17 24.61
C PRO A 666 -24.60 -20.10 23.17
N GLU A 667 -25.52 -20.21 22.22
CA GLU A 667 -25.22 -19.94 20.81
C GLU A 667 -24.91 -18.46 20.57
N LEU A 668 -24.07 -18.19 19.57
CA LEU A 668 -23.70 -16.85 19.10
C LEU A 668 -24.47 -16.50 17.81
N GLY A 669 -24.45 -15.24 17.41
CA GLY A 669 -25.12 -14.73 16.20
C GLY A 669 -26.34 -13.85 16.50
N ARG A 670 -26.42 -13.30 17.71
CA ARG A 670 -27.38 -12.23 18.07
C ARG A 670 -27.00 -10.91 17.40
N LYS A 671 -25.71 -10.73 17.11
CA LYS A 671 -25.16 -9.66 16.28
C LYS A 671 -24.80 -10.24 14.91
N GLN A 672 -25.15 -9.57 13.82
CA GLN A 672 -24.77 -10.02 12.48
C GLN A 672 -24.45 -8.84 11.54
N LYS A 673 -23.34 -8.91 10.83
CA LYS A 673 -23.06 -7.96 9.74
C LYS A 673 -24.05 -8.14 8.58
N GLN A 674 -24.79 -7.09 8.23
CA GLN A 674 -25.71 -7.09 7.09
C GLN A 674 -24.91 -7.30 5.80
N THR A 675 -25.14 -8.46 5.16
CA THR A 675 -24.55 -8.83 3.88
C THR A 675 -25.52 -8.56 2.75
N VAL A 676 -25.42 -7.36 2.15
CA VAL A 676 -26.09 -7.07 0.87
C VAL A 676 -25.48 -7.95 -0.22
N THR A 677 -26.29 -8.76 -0.89
CA THR A 677 -25.83 -9.61 -2.00
C THR A 677 -25.60 -8.81 -3.29
N GLU A 678 -24.78 -9.34 -4.20
CA GLU A 678 -24.62 -8.76 -5.55
C GLU A 678 -25.95 -8.68 -6.31
N ALA A 679 -26.89 -9.60 -6.04
CA ALA A 679 -28.22 -9.61 -6.65
C ALA A 679 -29.08 -8.44 -6.15
N GLU A 680 -29.21 -8.24 -4.83
CA GLU A 680 -29.97 -7.14 -4.24
C GLU A 680 -29.39 -5.77 -4.64
N LEU A 681 -28.05 -5.65 -4.65
CA LEU A 681 -27.39 -4.43 -5.12
C LEU A 681 -27.62 -4.20 -6.62
N SER A 682 -27.70 -5.26 -7.43
CA SER A 682 -27.99 -5.17 -8.87
C SER A 682 -29.44 -4.74 -9.13
N ASP A 683 -30.43 -5.38 -8.49
CA ASP A 683 -31.86 -5.10 -8.71
C ASP A 683 -32.27 -3.70 -8.23
N ALA A 684 -31.61 -3.19 -7.18
CA ALA A 684 -31.76 -1.82 -6.72
C ALA A 684 -31.17 -0.78 -7.69
N SER A 685 -30.10 -1.12 -8.43
CA SER A 685 -29.24 -0.13 -9.10
C SER A 685 -29.63 0.17 -10.55
N LYS A 686 -29.96 1.43 -10.83
CA LYS A 686 -30.43 1.92 -12.13
C LYS A 686 -29.75 3.23 -12.52
N VAL A 687 -29.37 3.35 -13.79
CA VAL A 687 -28.76 4.57 -14.36
C VAL A 687 -29.67 5.13 -15.44
N ASN A 688 -29.93 6.44 -15.42
CA ASN A 688 -30.74 7.12 -16.43
C ASN A 688 -29.99 7.27 -17.77
N GLU A 689 -30.72 7.56 -18.86
CA GLU A 689 -30.16 7.70 -20.22
C GLU A 689 -28.96 8.66 -20.28
N VAL A 690 -27.81 8.16 -20.75
CA VAL A 690 -26.55 8.92 -20.87
C VAL A 690 -26.31 9.36 -22.31
N LYS A 691 -25.96 10.65 -22.51
CA LYS A 691 -25.74 11.27 -23.84
C LYS A 691 -24.30 11.74 -24.01
N LYS A 692 -23.80 11.71 -25.25
CA LYS A 692 -22.50 12.29 -25.62
C LYS A 692 -22.42 13.74 -25.10
N LYS A 693 -21.32 14.08 -24.40
CA LYS A 693 -21.07 15.36 -23.69
C LYS A 693 -21.95 15.67 -22.45
N ALA A 694 -22.68 14.70 -21.89
CA ALA A 694 -23.31 14.92 -20.58
C ALA A 694 -22.24 15.23 -19.50
N THR A 695 -22.59 16.13 -18.56
CA THR A 695 -21.73 16.58 -17.44
C THR A 695 -22.28 16.17 -16.07
N VAL A 696 -23.44 15.52 -16.05
CA VAL A 696 -24.12 14.99 -14.86
C VAL A 696 -24.79 13.68 -15.26
N ILE A 697 -24.68 12.66 -14.42
CA ILE A 697 -25.43 11.39 -14.53
C ILE A 697 -26.27 11.23 -13.26
N LYS A 698 -27.49 10.72 -13.40
CA LYS A 698 -28.42 10.48 -12.29
C LYS A 698 -28.95 9.05 -12.31
N GLY A 699 -29.39 8.56 -11.16
CA GLY A 699 -29.97 7.23 -11.02
C GLY A 699 -30.38 6.89 -9.59
N GLU A 700 -30.64 5.61 -9.35
CA GLU A 700 -31.14 5.05 -8.10
C GLU A 700 -30.33 3.79 -7.73
N THR A 701 -30.18 3.50 -6.45
CA THR A 701 -29.51 2.31 -5.86
C THR A 701 -29.90 2.20 -4.37
N LEU A 702 -29.20 1.41 -3.57
CA LEU A 702 -29.42 1.34 -2.12
C LEU A 702 -28.94 2.63 -1.42
N PRO A 703 -29.66 3.12 -0.37
CA PRO A 703 -29.25 4.31 0.37
C PRO A 703 -27.81 4.21 0.91
N GLY A 704 -27.03 5.29 0.76
CA GLY A 704 -25.64 5.35 1.22
C GLY A 704 -24.61 4.60 0.37
N ALA A 705 -25.00 3.95 -0.74
CA ALA A 705 -24.05 3.27 -1.63
C ALA A 705 -23.03 4.25 -2.27
N GLU A 706 -21.76 3.84 -2.37
CA GLU A 706 -20.76 4.55 -3.18
C GLU A 706 -21.07 4.37 -4.67
N VAL A 707 -21.02 5.44 -5.46
CA VAL A 707 -21.36 5.42 -6.89
C VAL A 707 -20.23 6.05 -7.71
N ARG A 708 -19.76 5.37 -8.76
CA ARG A 708 -18.62 5.82 -9.58
C ARG A 708 -18.82 5.49 -11.05
N PHE A 709 -18.46 6.43 -11.93
CA PHE A 709 -18.43 6.23 -13.37
C PHE A 709 -16.99 6.29 -13.90
N THR A 710 -16.63 5.36 -14.79
CA THR A 710 -15.33 5.35 -15.48
C THR A 710 -15.53 5.15 -16.98
N THR A 711 -14.53 5.49 -17.78
CA THR A 711 -14.40 5.02 -19.16
C THR A 711 -14.25 3.49 -19.21
N GLU A 712 -14.28 2.92 -20.42
CA GLU A 712 -14.03 1.49 -20.68
C GLU A 712 -12.61 1.06 -20.21
N ASP A 713 -11.60 1.93 -20.37
CA ASP A 713 -10.22 1.72 -19.89
C ASP A 713 -10.01 2.07 -18.40
N GLY A 714 -11.09 2.34 -17.65
CA GLY A 714 -11.07 2.48 -16.18
C GLY A 714 -10.70 3.85 -15.63
N LYS A 715 -10.50 4.86 -16.49
CA LYS A 715 -10.26 6.25 -16.06
C LYS A 715 -11.55 6.85 -15.46
N GLU A 716 -11.43 7.48 -14.28
CA GLU A 716 -12.57 8.07 -13.59
C GLU A 716 -13.19 9.24 -14.38
N LEU A 717 -14.51 9.19 -14.54
CA LEU A 717 -15.33 10.27 -15.10
C LEU A 717 -15.92 11.13 -13.98
N GLY A 718 -16.33 10.52 -12.87
CA GLY A 718 -16.81 11.16 -11.64
C GLY A 718 -17.33 10.14 -10.62
N LYS A 719 -17.57 10.59 -9.37
CA LYS A 719 -18.10 9.77 -8.27
C LYS A 719 -19.03 10.55 -7.33
N GLY A 720 -19.78 9.84 -6.50
CA GLY A 720 -20.69 10.37 -5.47
C GLY A 720 -21.24 9.26 -4.58
N THR A 721 -22.29 9.56 -3.81
CA THR A 721 -22.95 8.62 -2.89
C THR A 721 -24.46 8.75 -3.06
N ALA A 722 -25.20 7.66 -2.88
CA ALA A 722 -26.66 7.68 -2.88
C ALA A 722 -27.23 8.29 -1.57
N ASP A 723 -28.28 9.09 -1.69
CA ASP A 723 -28.97 9.71 -0.56
C ASP A 723 -29.82 8.73 0.26
N LYS A 724 -30.52 9.24 1.28
CA LYS A 724 -31.39 8.44 2.16
C LYS A 724 -32.55 7.72 1.44
N ASP A 725 -32.91 8.17 0.24
CA ASP A 725 -33.98 7.61 -0.59
C ASP A 725 -33.41 6.80 -1.77
N GLY A 726 -32.10 6.50 -1.75
CA GLY A 726 -31.40 5.69 -2.75
C GLY A 726 -30.98 6.46 -4.00
N LYS A 727 -31.18 7.77 -4.08
CA LYS A 727 -30.98 8.55 -5.32
C LYS A 727 -29.57 9.14 -5.38
N PHE A 728 -28.98 9.17 -6.58
CA PHE A 728 -27.67 9.77 -6.79
C PHE A 728 -27.64 10.77 -7.95
N GLU A 729 -26.77 11.77 -7.81
CA GLU A 729 -26.42 12.72 -8.86
C GLU A 729 -24.89 12.90 -8.89
N VAL A 730 -24.25 12.35 -9.91
CA VAL A 730 -22.79 12.38 -10.08
C VAL A 730 -22.42 13.39 -11.16
N LYS A 731 -21.67 14.42 -10.80
CA LYS A 731 -21.01 15.32 -11.76
C LYS A 731 -19.87 14.58 -12.44
N VAL A 732 -19.81 14.63 -13.77
CA VAL A 732 -18.82 13.91 -14.58
C VAL A 732 -18.09 14.82 -15.56
N THR A 733 -16.87 14.43 -15.91
CA THR A 733 -16.16 14.98 -17.08
C THR A 733 -16.91 14.61 -18.37
N ALA A 734 -16.87 15.50 -19.36
CA ALA A 734 -17.76 15.44 -20.52
C ALA A 734 -17.56 14.17 -21.36
N ILE A 735 -18.60 13.34 -21.43
CA ILE A 735 -18.52 11.95 -21.93
C ILE A 735 -18.25 11.90 -23.45
N THR A 736 -17.16 11.24 -23.82
CA THR A 736 -16.68 11.09 -25.22
C THR A 736 -16.92 9.71 -25.82
N ASP A 737 -17.18 8.72 -24.98
CA ASP A 737 -17.08 7.29 -25.28
C ASP A 737 -18.47 6.70 -25.56
N LYS A 738 -18.54 5.61 -26.33
CA LYS A 738 -19.83 4.98 -26.69
C LYS A 738 -20.40 4.08 -25.59
N GLN A 739 -19.56 3.73 -24.62
CA GLN A 739 -19.89 2.91 -23.47
C GLN A 739 -19.01 3.38 -22.31
N ILE A 740 -19.58 3.42 -21.10
CA ILE A 740 -18.89 3.74 -19.85
C ILE A 740 -19.20 2.66 -18.82
N ASN A 741 -18.37 2.50 -17.80
CA ASN A 741 -18.63 1.58 -16.71
C ASN A 741 -19.27 2.32 -15.53
N PHE A 742 -20.38 1.81 -15.04
CA PHE A 742 -21.01 2.16 -13.78
C PHE A 742 -20.55 1.18 -12.71
N HIS A 743 -20.03 1.70 -11.60
CA HIS A 743 -19.58 0.93 -10.44
C HIS A 743 -20.42 1.40 -9.26
N VAL A 744 -20.95 0.47 -8.47
CA VAL A 744 -21.67 0.79 -7.24
C VAL A 744 -21.32 -0.22 -6.14
N ALA A 745 -21.22 0.27 -4.91
CA ALA A 745 -20.74 -0.52 -3.77
C ALA A 745 -21.48 -0.21 -2.46
N VAL A 746 -21.74 -1.24 -1.67
CA VAL A 746 -22.26 -1.15 -0.30
C VAL A 746 -21.39 -2.04 0.59
N GLY A 747 -20.57 -1.41 1.43
CA GLY A 747 -19.57 -2.10 2.25
C GLY A 747 -18.60 -2.94 1.38
N PRO A 748 -18.48 -4.26 1.61
CA PRO A 748 -17.60 -5.12 0.81
C PRO A 748 -18.17 -5.46 -0.58
N THR A 749 -19.50 -5.42 -0.76
CA THR A 749 -20.18 -5.84 -1.99
C THR A 749 -20.02 -4.76 -3.06
N ARG A 750 -19.52 -5.13 -4.25
CA ARG A 750 -19.31 -4.21 -5.38
C ARG A 750 -19.79 -4.87 -6.68
N ILE A 751 -20.55 -4.13 -7.48
CA ILE A 751 -20.92 -4.54 -8.84
C ILE A 751 -20.43 -3.51 -9.87
N VAL A 752 -20.15 -3.99 -11.08
CA VAL A 752 -19.72 -3.16 -12.22
C VAL A 752 -20.52 -3.55 -13.45
N GLY A 753 -21.21 -2.59 -14.06
CA GLY A 753 -22.08 -2.78 -15.22
C GLY A 753 -21.81 -1.75 -16.32
N PRO A 754 -21.91 -2.13 -17.60
CA PRO A 754 -21.74 -1.18 -18.71
C PRO A 754 -23.00 -0.32 -18.92
N VAL A 755 -22.79 0.95 -19.21
CA VAL A 755 -23.84 1.92 -19.58
C VAL A 755 -23.56 2.42 -20.99
N SER A 756 -24.54 2.26 -21.88
CA SER A 756 -24.48 2.72 -23.28
C SER A 756 -24.71 4.23 -23.37
N VAL A 757 -23.98 4.90 -24.26
CA VAL A 757 -24.07 6.36 -24.48
C VAL A 757 -24.70 6.66 -25.84
N VAL A 758 -25.68 7.56 -25.87
CA VAL A 758 -26.41 7.94 -27.10
C VAL A 758 -25.63 8.96 -27.95
N PHE A 759 -25.56 8.71 -29.27
CA PHE A 759 -24.75 9.47 -30.24
C PHE A 759 -25.60 9.98 -31.45
N PRO A 760 -25.34 11.19 -32.00
CA PRO A 760 -26.13 11.79 -33.10
C PRO A 760 -26.11 11.06 -34.45
N GLU A 761 -25.02 10.33 -34.77
CA GLU A 761 -24.80 9.81 -36.12
C GLU A 761 -25.59 8.53 -36.48
N GLY A 762 -26.38 8.00 -35.55
CA GLY A 762 -27.11 6.74 -35.72
C GLY A 762 -26.22 5.48 -35.69
N PRO A 763 -26.82 4.29 -35.78
CA PRO A 763 -26.09 3.02 -35.82
C PRO A 763 -25.41 2.80 -37.19
N TYR A 764 -24.33 2.02 -37.19
CA TYR A 764 -23.66 1.59 -38.42
C TYR A 764 -24.49 0.53 -39.16
N ILE A 765 -24.87 0.82 -40.40
CA ILE A 765 -25.55 -0.13 -41.29
C ILE A 765 -24.55 -0.61 -42.35
N LYS A 766 -24.44 -1.92 -42.56
CA LYS A 766 -23.49 -2.51 -43.52
C LYS A 766 -23.95 -2.31 -44.98
N ASP A 767 -23.02 -1.98 -45.86
CA ASP A 767 -23.17 -1.91 -47.33
C ASP A 767 -22.02 -2.73 -47.97
N GLY A 768 -22.07 -2.95 -49.27
CA GLY A 768 -20.99 -3.59 -50.04
C GLY A 768 -20.93 -3.18 -51.52
N ARG A 769 -21.73 -2.20 -51.94
CA ARG A 769 -21.86 -1.80 -53.35
C ARG A 769 -20.64 -1.02 -53.84
N HIS A 770 -20.40 -1.07 -55.15
CA HIS A 770 -19.38 -0.26 -55.81
C HIS A 770 -20.01 1.02 -56.33
N VAL A 771 -19.51 2.17 -55.89
CA VAL A 771 -20.06 3.49 -56.22
C VAL A 771 -19.03 4.39 -56.89
N GLN A 772 -19.43 5.10 -57.94
CA GLN A 772 -18.62 6.10 -58.64
C GLN A 772 -18.94 7.49 -58.08
N VAL A 773 -17.92 8.27 -57.72
CA VAL A 773 -18.10 9.68 -57.35
C VAL A 773 -18.31 10.51 -58.61
N VAL A 774 -19.51 11.06 -58.78
CA VAL A 774 -19.93 11.74 -60.02
C VAL A 774 -20.30 13.22 -59.85
N LYS A 775 -20.64 13.66 -58.63
CA LYS A 775 -20.87 15.09 -58.34
C LYS A 775 -19.62 15.73 -57.72
N LYS A 776 -19.44 17.04 -57.96
CA LYS A 776 -18.39 17.87 -57.36
C LYS A 776 -18.94 18.60 -56.13
N ASN A 777 -18.04 19.22 -55.36
CA ASN A 777 -18.27 20.12 -54.23
C ASN A 777 -18.91 19.49 -52.99
N TYR A 778 -19.08 18.16 -52.96
CA TYR A 778 -19.34 17.41 -51.73
C TYR A 778 -18.05 17.15 -50.98
N SER A 779 -18.05 17.40 -49.68
CA SER A 779 -17.01 17.02 -48.73
C SER A 779 -17.04 15.52 -48.42
N LEU A 780 -15.88 14.94 -48.15
CA LEU A 780 -15.72 13.65 -47.50
C LEU A 780 -15.25 13.95 -46.07
N TRP A 781 -16.03 13.54 -45.07
CA TRP A 781 -15.79 13.86 -43.66
C TRP A 781 -14.93 12.78 -42.96
N SER A 782 -14.16 13.16 -41.94
CA SER A 782 -13.44 12.22 -41.06
C SER A 782 -14.27 11.68 -39.90
N ASN A 783 -15.38 12.34 -39.56
CA ASN A 783 -16.28 12.06 -38.44
C ASN A 783 -17.56 12.90 -38.62
N PHE A 784 -18.55 12.66 -37.77
CA PHE A 784 -19.82 13.40 -37.79
C PHE A 784 -19.78 14.73 -36.99
N ASP A 785 -18.67 15.05 -36.33
CA ASP A 785 -18.37 16.41 -35.86
C ASP A 785 -17.84 17.32 -37.01
N TRP A 786 -18.27 17.05 -38.25
CA TRP A 786 -18.06 17.84 -39.49
C TRP A 786 -16.63 18.28 -39.83
N LYS A 787 -15.60 17.50 -39.46
CA LYS A 787 -14.21 17.76 -39.89
C LYS A 787 -13.97 17.19 -41.29
N GLU A 788 -13.59 18.05 -42.24
CA GLU A 788 -13.33 17.63 -43.63
C GLU A 788 -12.02 16.84 -43.74
N ARG A 789 -12.05 15.77 -44.53
CA ARG A 789 -10.91 14.88 -44.84
C ARG A 789 -10.45 14.99 -46.29
N ASN A 790 -11.37 15.15 -47.23
CA ASN A 790 -11.11 15.28 -48.67
C ASN A 790 -12.32 15.93 -49.37
N LYS A 791 -12.22 16.26 -50.66
CA LYS A 791 -13.36 16.69 -51.49
C LYS A 791 -13.57 15.78 -52.69
N SER A 792 -14.83 15.55 -53.04
CA SER A 792 -15.27 14.80 -54.23
C SER A 792 -14.56 15.22 -55.52
N ASN A 793 -14.20 16.51 -55.66
CA ASN A 793 -13.44 17.06 -56.79
C ASN A 793 -12.10 16.33 -57.03
N ASN A 794 -11.45 15.83 -55.98
CA ASN A 794 -10.15 15.16 -56.05
C ASN A 794 -10.26 13.69 -56.50
N VAL A 795 -11.40 13.05 -56.17
CA VAL A 795 -11.70 11.63 -56.44
C VAL A 795 -12.74 11.46 -57.55
N LEU A 796 -12.93 12.48 -58.38
CA LEU A 796 -13.99 12.50 -59.39
C LEU A 796 -13.78 11.40 -60.45
N ASN A 797 -14.88 10.73 -60.80
CA ASN A 797 -14.99 9.56 -61.67
C ASN A 797 -14.23 8.32 -61.15
N GLU A 798 -13.77 8.30 -59.90
CA GLU A 798 -13.21 7.10 -59.26
C GLU A 798 -14.30 6.24 -58.64
N ILE A 799 -14.04 4.93 -58.58
CA ILE A 799 -14.94 3.90 -58.09
C ILE A 799 -14.42 3.40 -56.74
N PHE A 800 -15.30 3.39 -55.74
CA PHE A 800 -15.01 2.98 -54.36
C PHE A 800 -15.99 1.90 -53.91
N THR A 801 -15.60 1.07 -52.94
CA THR A 801 -16.55 0.21 -52.23
C THR A 801 -17.15 1.01 -51.07
N ALA A 802 -18.48 1.15 -51.04
CA ALA A 802 -19.20 1.59 -49.85
C ALA A 802 -19.32 0.39 -48.89
N ARG A 803 -18.67 0.44 -47.73
CA ARG A 803 -18.72 -0.68 -46.75
C ARG A 803 -19.84 -0.54 -45.72
N GLY A 804 -20.41 0.65 -45.59
CA GLY A 804 -21.52 0.93 -44.69
C GLY A 804 -22.08 2.33 -44.88
N LYS A 805 -23.32 2.50 -44.44
CA LYS A 805 -24.06 3.76 -44.40
C LYS A 805 -24.44 4.13 -42.96
N TYR A 806 -24.70 5.41 -42.75
CA TYR A 806 -25.18 5.98 -41.49
C TYR A 806 -26.40 6.85 -41.79
N GLU A 807 -27.42 6.77 -40.94
CA GLU A 807 -28.65 7.54 -41.01
C GLU A 807 -28.62 8.57 -39.87
N HIS A 808 -28.19 9.79 -40.21
CA HIS A 808 -27.91 10.86 -39.26
C HIS A 808 -29.18 11.60 -38.84
N GLU A 809 -29.22 12.15 -37.62
CA GLU A 809 -30.33 13.00 -37.10
C GLU A 809 -30.72 14.20 -38.00
N ASN A 810 -29.93 14.54 -39.03
CA ASN A 810 -30.23 15.61 -39.98
C ASN A 810 -30.99 15.13 -41.23
N GLY A 811 -31.41 13.85 -41.26
CA GLY A 811 -32.20 13.24 -42.34
C GLY A 811 -31.38 12.81 -43.56
N ALA A 812 -30.04 12.85 -43.52
CA ALA A 812 -29.20 12.50 -44.66
C ALA A 812 -28.37 11.23 -44.46
N THR A 813 -28.32 10.39 -45.51
CA THR A 813 -27.48 9.18 -45.56
C THR A 813 -26.03 9.50 -45.91
N TYR A 814 -25.08 8.96 -45.14
CA TYR A 814 -23.65 9.08 -45.41
C TYR A 814 -22.99 7.71 -45.63
N LEU A 815 -22.34 7.52 -46.77
CA LEU A 815 -21.60 6.31 -47.15
C LEU A 815 -20.13 6.38 -46.73
N SER A 816 -19.62 5.30 -46.14
CA SER A 816 -18.21 5.11 -45.78
C SER A 816 -17.42 4.52 -46.95
N LEU A 817 -16.63 5.33 -47.65
CA LEU A 817 -15.94 4.96 -48.89
C LEU A 817 -14.53 4.38 -48.67
N TYR A 818 -14.25 3.27 -49.35
CA TYR A 818 -12.95 2.60 -49.36
C TYR A 818 -12.43 2.43 -50.79
N ASP A 819 -11.12 2.63 -50.99
CA ASP A 819 -10.45 2.38 -52.27
C ASP A 819 -10.16 0.88 -52.48
N ASN A 820 -9.60 0.55 -53.65
CA ASN A 820 -9.31 -0.83 -54.05
C ASN A 820 -8.15 -1.47 -53.27
N GLN A 821 -7.45 -0.73 -52.40
CA GLN A 821 -6.49 -1.25 -51.43
C GLN A 821 -7.14 -1.46 -50.05
N GLY A 822 -8.44 -1.18 -49.92
CA GLY A 822 -9.16 -1.22 -48.66
C GLY A 822 -8.85 -0.05 -47.74
N LYS A 823 -8.26 1.04 -48.25
CA LYS A 823 -7.95 2.25 -47.48
C LYS A 823 -9.14 3.22 -47.51
N TRP A 824 -9.46 3.76 -46.35
CA TRP A 824 -10.64 4.61 -46.12
C TRP A 824 -10.44 6.06 -46.58
N GLN A 825 -11.40 6.58 -47.35
CA GLN A 825 -11.35 7.91 -47.95
C GLN A 825 -12.16 8.95 -47.17
N GLY A 826 -13.23 8.54 -46.48
CA GLY A 826 -14.10 9.41 -45.67
C GLY A 826 -15.58 9.03 -45.78
N TYR A 827 -16.42 9.74 -45.03
CA TYR A 827 -17.89 9.68 -45.15
C TYR A 827 -18.38 10.70 -46.18
N ILE A 828 -19.07 10.26 -47.24
CA ILE A 828 -19.68 11.14 -48.24
C ILE A 828 -21.21 11.07 -48.14
N ASN A 829 -21.92 12.17 -48.42
CA ASN A 829 -23.37 12.11 -48.59
C ASN A 829 -23.70 11.21 -49.81
N GLU A 830 -24.61 10.25 -49.67
CA GLU A 830 -24.91 9.24 -50.71
C GLU A 830 -25.24 9.87 -52.07
N ASN A 831 -25.97 11.01 -52.05
CA ASN A 831 -26.38 11.76 -53.24
C ASN A 831 -25.21 12.29 -54.10
N ALA A 832 -23.97 12.28 -53.61
CA ALA A 832 -22.78 12.65 -54.40
C ALA A 832 -22.34 11.56 -55.40
N THR A 833 -22.87 10.34 -55.24
CA THR A 833 -22.41 9.12 -55.92
C THR A 833 -23.48 8.53 -56.84
N LYS A 834 -23.11 7.52 -57.62
CA LYS A 834 -24.02 6.57 -58.28
C LYS A 834 -23.44 5.16 -58.16
N GLU A 835 -24.24 4.13 -58.40
CA GLU A 835 -23.74 2.76 -58.51
C GLU A 835 -22.89 2.56 -59.79
N ALA A 836 -21.91 1.65 -59.75
CA ALA A 836 -20.87 1.51 -60.77
C ALA A 836 -20.93 0.16 -61.51
N GLU A 837 -21.67 0.11 -62.61
CA GLU A 837 -21.89 -1.10 -63.44
C GLU A 837 -20.61 -1.64 -64.13
N ASN A 838 -19.66 -0.76 -64.50
CA ASN A 838 -18.54 -1.11 -65.37
C ASN A 838 -17.18 -0.75 -64.74
N LEU A 839 -16.45 -1.77 -64.27
CA LEU A 839 -15.21 -1.61 -63.49
C LEU A 839 -14.01 -1.01 -64.26
N GLN A 840 -14.05 -0.98 -65.59
CA GLN A 840 -12.96 -0.41 -66.43
C GLN A 840 -12.89 1.13 -66.41
N GLY A 841 -14.00 1.79 -66.07
CA GLY A 841 -14.14 3.25 -66.10
C GLY A 841 -14.23 3.85 -67.51
N ASP A 842 -14.63 5.12 -67.56
CA ASP A 842 -14.97 5.82 -68.81
C ASP A 842 -13.73 6.20 -69.66
N TYR A 843 -13.92 6.33 -70.98
CA TYR A 843 -12.87 6.76 -71.91
C TYR A 843 -12.51 8.25 -71.72
N ILE A 844 -11.21 8.56 -71.71
CA ILE A 844 -10.72 9.94 -71.66
C ILE A 844 -9.59 10.15 -72.69
N LYS A 845 -9.66 11.25 -73.46
CA LYS A 845 -8.64 11.64 -74.47
C LYS A 845 -7.28 11.95 -73.83
N TYR A 846 -6.16 11.65 -74.50
CA TYR A 846 -4.79 11.84 -73.95
C TYR A 846 -3.74 12.43 -74.91
N GLY A 847 -3.42 11.76 -76.03
CA GLY A 847 -2.58 12.30 -77.12
C GLY A 847 -1.14 12.71 -76.77
N LYS A 848 -0.30 11.81 -76.24
CA LYS A 848 1.12 12.09 -75.90
C LYS A 848 2.09 11.01 -76.43
N TYR A 849 3.35 11.37 -76.67
CA TYR A 849 4.41 10.39 -76.96
C TYR A 849 4.96 9.79 -75.65
N VAL A 850 5.28 8.49 -75.68
CA VAL A 850 5.76 7.73 -74.53
C VAL A 850 6.82 6.73 -74.96
N THR A 851 7.92 6.62 -74.20
CA THR A 851 8.95 5.58 -74.37
C THR A 851 8.71 4.46 -73.36
N ILE A 852 8.66 3.20 -73.79
CA ILE A 852 8.55 2.05 -72.89
C ILE A 852 9.88 1.90 -72.15
N ASN A 853 9.89 2.09 -70.83
CA ASN A 853 11.12 2.19 -70.03
C ASN A 853 11.16 1.22 -68.84
N ARG A 854 10.21 0.29 -68.74
CA ARG A 854 10.17 -0.80 -67.76
C ARG A 854 9.77 -2.10 -68.44
N THR A 855 10.39 -3.20 -68.01
CA THR A 855 10.00 -4.58 -68.36
C THR A 855 8.98 -5.12 -67.34
N GLY A 856 8.47 -6.34 -67.56
CA GLY A 856 7.53 -7.00 -66.64
C GLY A 856 6.08 -6.54 -66.75
N TYR A 857 5.77 -5.61 -67.66
CA TYR A 857 4.41 -5.21 -68.01
C TYR A 857 3.97 -5.82 -69.34
N ASN A 858 2.66 -5.94 -69.53
CA ASN A 858 2.04 -6.36 -70.79
C ASN A 858 1.34 -5.17 -71.47
N THR A 859 1.14 -5.28 -72.78
CA THR A 859 -0.01 -4.62 -73.41
C THR A 859 -1.16 -5.61 -73.52
N TRP A 860 -2.40 -5.11 -73.37
CA TRP A 860 -3.63 -5.90 -73.34
C TRP A 860 -4.53 -5.57 -74.55
N SER A 861 -5.36 -6.51 -74.96
CA SER A 861 -6.35 -6.31 -76.04
C SER A 861 -7.67 -5.74 -75.51
N ASP A 862 -7.97 -6.00 -74.24
CA ASP A 862 -9.20 -5.69 -73.52
C ASP A 862 -8.92 -5.56 -72.02
N PHE A 863 -9.92 -5.20 -71.23
CA PHE A 863 -9.84 -5.14 -69.77
C PHE A 863 -10.17 -6.48 -69.06
N ASN A 864 -10.40 -7.54 -69.84
CA ASN A 864 -10.41 -8.93 -69.37
C ASN A 864 -9.00 -9.57 -69.39
N TRP A 865 -7.96 -8.74 -69.52
CA TRP A 865 -6.54 -9.10 -69.44
C TRP A 865 -6.05 -10.06 -70.52
N LYS A 866 -6.62 -9.99 -71.73
CA LYS A 866 -6.09 -10.74 -72.90
C LYS A 866 -4.76 -10.14 -73.39
N LYS A 867 -3.63 -10.75 -73.00
CA LYS A 867 -2.26 -10.28 -73.35
C LYS A 867 -2.08 -10.15 -74.87
N ARG A 868 -1.40 -9.08 -75.29
CA ARG A 868 -1.11 -8.74 -76.69
C ARG A 868 0.39 -8.73 -76.98
N ASN A 869 1.17 -7.96 -76.22
CA ASN A 869 2.64 -7.95 -76.29
C ASN A 869 3.27 -7.93 -74.88
N ASP A 870 4.58 -8.20 -74.84
CA ASP A 870 5.42 -8.09 -73.64
C ASP A 870 6.35 -6.88 -73.74
N THR A 871 6.43 -6.06 -72.70
CA THR A 871 7.28 -4.85 -72.68
C THR A 871 8.78 -5.16 -72.74
N GLY A 872 9.22 -6.37 -72.37
CA GLY A 872 10.61 -6.80 -72.54
C GLY A 872 11.09 -6.75 -73.99
N LYS A 873 10.20 -6.99 -74.96
CA LYS A 873 10.50 -6.93 -76.40
C LYS A 873 10.47 -5.53 -77.00
N LEU A 874 9.92 -4.55 -76.28
CA LEU A 874 9.67 -3.18 -76.75
C LEU A 874 10.45 -2.12 -75.94
N LEU A 875 11.44 -2.56 -75.15
CA LEU A 875 12.13 -1.71 -74.18
C LEU A 875 13.03 -0.66 -74.87
N GLY A 876 12.78 0.61 -74.58
CA GLY A 876 13.47 1.75 -75.19
C GLY A 876 12.81 2.27 -76.47
N GLU A 877 11.77 1.60 -76.98
CA GLU A 877 10.99 2.09 -78.12
C GLU A 877 9.99 3.18 -77.73
N THR A 878 9.63 4.05 -78.69
CA THR A 878 8.75 5.20 -78.48
C THR A 878 7.46 5.09 -79.30
N TYR A 879 6.32 5.34 -78.66
CA TYR A 879 4.96 5.16 -79.15
C TYR A 879 4.11 6.42 -78.90
N GLN A 880 2.94 6.53 -79.53
CA GLN A 880 1.91 7.55 -79.26
C GLN A 880 0.75 6.94 -78.45
N ALA A 881 0.47 7.49 -77.27
CA ALA A 881 -0.67 7.13 -76.42
C ALA A 881 -1.88 8.03 -76.69
N ARG A 882 -2.99 7.49 -77.24
CA ARG A 882 -4.14 8.31 -77.69
C ARG A 882 -5.23 8.55 -76.63
N GLY A 883 -5.56 7.56 -75.81
CA GLY A 883 -6.58 7.65 -74.75
C GLY A 883 -6.14 7.00 -73.44
N LYS A 884 -6.84 7.32 -72.35
CA LYS A 884 -6.62 6.83 -70.98
C LYS A 884 -7.95 6.38 -70.32
N TYR A 885 -7.88 5.46 -69.37
CA TYR A 885 -9.01 4.95 -68.58
C TYR A 885 -8.64 4.87 -67.09
N LYS A 886 -9.58 5.14 -66.16
CA LYS A 886 -9.43 4.94 -64.71
C LYS A 886 -10.16 3.64 -64.30
N HIS A 887 -9.43 2.54 -64.12
CA HIS A 887 -10.04 1.26 -63.72
C HIS A 887 -10.19 1.17 -62.20
N ALA A 888 -11.24 0.47 -61.73
CA ALA A 888 -11.49 0.16 -60.31
C ALA A 888 -10.39 -0.67 -59.62
N ASN A 889 -9.31 -1.06 -60.33
CA ASN A 889 -8.11 -1.66 -59.73
C ASN A 889 -7.03 -0.61 -59.39
N GLY A 890 -7.40 0.69 -59.39
CA GLY A 890 -6.52 1.83 -59.11
C GLY A 890 -5.55 2.20 -60.24
N SER A 891 -5.42 1.38 -61.29
CA SER A 891 -4.48 1.64 -62.38
C SER A 891 -5.08 2.48 -63.52
N THR A 892 -4.26 3.38 -64.06
CA THR A 892 -4.54 4.06 -65.33
C THR A 892 -3.94 3.28 -66.49
N TYR A 893 -4.75 2.99 -67.52
CA TYR A 893 -4.28 2.33 -68.74
C TYR A 893 -4.31 3.28 -69.94
N LEU A 894 -3.35 3.14 -70.87
CA LEU A 894 -3.14 3.98 -72.05
C LEU A 894 -3.18 3.17 -73.35
N SER A 895 -3.85 3.69 -74.38
CA SER A 895 -3.95 3.04 -75.71
C SER A 895 -2.81 3.45 -76.66
N LEU A 896 -1.92 2.52 -77.05
CA LEU A 896 -0.65 2.79 -77.77
C LEU A 896 -0.68 2.58 -79.29
N TYR A 897 0.05 3.42 -80.03
CA TYR A 897 0.20 3.40 -81.49
C TYR A 897 1.65 3.68 -81.95
N ASP A 898 2.11 3.12 -83.07
CA ASP A 898 3.47 3.31 -83.60
C ASP A 898 3.60 4.42 -84.67
N ASN A 899 4.79 4.56 -85.29
CA ASN A 899 5.05 5.55 -86.35
C ASN A 899 4.36 5.23 -87.70
N LYS A 900 3.70 4.08 -87.84
CA LYS A 900 2.81 3.71 -88.95
C LYS A 900 1.33 3.78 -88.56
N GLY A 901 1.02 4.23 -87.35
CA GLY A 901 -0.34 4.35 -86.83
C GLY A 901 -1.00 3.02 -86.43
N LYS A 902 -0.27 1.92 -86.36
CA LYS A 902 -0.78 0.60 -85.96
C LYS A 902 -1.00 0.54 -84.45
N TRP A 903 -2.07 -0.12 -84.00
CA TRP A 903 -2.41 -0.24 -82.57
C TRP A 903 -1.70 -1.40 -81.86
N HIS A 904 -1.11 -1.11 -80.70
CA HIS A 904 -0.25 -2.02 -79.93
C HIS A 904 -0.82 -2.47 -78.57
N GLY A 905 -2.02 -2.02 -78.21
CA GLY A 905 -2.75 -2.46 -77.02
C GLY A 905 -2.93 -1.38 -75.95
N TYR A 906 -3.62 -1.75 -74.88
CA TYR A 906 -3.70 -0.99 -73.64
C TYR A 906 -2.51 -1.34 -72.73
N ILE A 907 -1.65 -0.37 -72.41
CA ILE A 907 -0.54 -0.54 -71.47
C ILE A 907 -0.89 0.10 -70.11
N ASN A 908 -0.38 -0.42 -69.00
CA ASN A 908 -0.43 0.32 -67.73
C ASN A 908 0.44 1.57 -67.84
N LYS A 909 -0.06 2.76 -67.45
CA LYS A 909 0.67 4.03 -67.53
C LYS A 909 2.03 3.98 -66.81
N SER A 910 2.16 3.17 -65.76
CA SER A 910 3.40 3.01 -64.99
C SER A 910 4.52 2.28 -65.73
N ALA A 911 4.26 1.67 -66.90
CA ALA A 911 5.27 0.99 -67.71
C ALA A 911 6.06 1.92 -68.65
N VAL A 912 5.61 3.18 -68.81
CA VAL A 912 6.10 4.10 -69.83
C VAL A 912 6.50 5.46 -69.24
N LYS A 913 7.52 6.09 -69.83
CA LYS A 913 7.93 7.46 -69.54
C LYS A 913 7.43 8.35 -70.67
N VAL A 914 6.66 9.40 -70.33
CA VAL A 914 6.25 10.41 -71.31
C VAL A 914 7.50 11.08 -71.89
N ALA A 915 7.53 11.26 -73.21
CA ALA A 915 8.62 11.91 -73.93
C ALA A 915 8.17 13.29 -74.44
N ASP A 916 9.07 14.26 -74.42
CA ASP A 916 8.78 15.65 -74.82
C ASP A 916 8.59 15.80 -76.34
N GLY A 917 9.05 14.81 -77.12
CA GLY A 917 8.95 14.79 -78.57
C GLY A 917 9.44 13.47 -79.19
N GLN A 918 9.66 13.47 -80.50
CA GLN A 918 10.04 12.29 -81.29
C GLN A 918 11.45 11.75 -80.98
N GLN A 919 12.31 12.53 -80.31
CA GLN A 919 13.64 12.09 -79.87
C GLN A 919 13.64 10.97 -78.81
N GLY A 920 12.46 10.64 -78.27
CA GLY A 920 12.31 9.67 -77.18
C GLY A 920 12.75 10.23 -75.83
N ALA A 921 12.48 9.49 -74.76
CA ALA A 921 12.89 9.89 -73.41
C ALA A 921 14.41 9.70 -73.20
N TYR A 922 15.04 10.63 -72.47
CA TYR A 922 16.44 10.49 -72.04
C TYR A 922 16.67 9.19 -71.25
N ILE A 923 17.69 8.43 -71.67
CA ILE A 923 18.23 7.25 -71.01
C ILE A 923 19.63 7.61 -70.48
N ASN A 924 19.87 7.41 -69.19
CA ASN A 924 21.18 7.71 -68.61
C ASN A 924 22.27 6.72 -69.11
N ASP A 925 23.49 7.21 -69.23
CA ASP A 925 24.70 6.44 -69.55
C ASP A 925 25.85 7.00 -68.67
N GLY A 926 27.04 6.41 -68.74
CA GLY A 926 28.17 6.89 -67.92
C GLY A 926 29.55 6.45 -68.40
N ARG A 927 29.61 5.73 -69.53
CA ARG A 927 30.86 5.18 -70.07
C ARG A 927 31.83 6.28 -70.52
N TYR A 928 33.13 6.00 -70.41
CA TYR A 928 34.17 6.85 -70.99
C TYR A 928 34.41 6.44 -72.44
N VAL A 929 34.59 7.42 -73.32
CA VAL A 929 34.80 7.24 -74.75
C VAL A 929 35.94 8.12 -75.23
N THR A 930 36.93 7.52 -75.90
CA THR A 930 37.98 8.24 -76.60
C THR A 930 37.56 8.43 -78.06
N VAL A 931 37.70 9.66 -78.58
CA VAL A 931 37.32 9.98 -79.97
C VAL A 931 38.36 9.39 -80.93
N SER A 932 37.93 8.38 -81.69
CA SER A 932 38.81 7.50 -82.48
C SER A 932 38.57 7.57 -83.99
N LYS A 933 37.60 8.37 -84.47
CA LYS A 933 37.34 8.67 -85.88
C LYS A 933 37.14 10.18 -86.05
N ASP A 934 37.72 10.78 -87.08
CA ASP A 934 37.77 12.24 -87.23
C ASP A 934 36.67 12.82 -88.15
N ASN A 935 35.92 11.95 -88.86
CA ASN A 935 34.97 12.30 -89.91
C ASN A 935 33.49 12.45 -89.47
N TYR A 936 33.20 12.56 -88.17
CA TYR A 936 31.81 12.66 -87.67
C TYR A 936 31.41 14.09 -87.26
N ASN A 937 30.14 14.42 -87.51
CA ASN A 937 29.49 15.61 -86.94
C ASN A 937 29.14 15.39 -85.46
N ILE A 938 29.31 16.44 -84.67
CA ILE A 938 28.79 16.54 -83.31
C ILE A 938 27.69 17.62 -83.32
N TRP A 939 26.48 17.26 -82.88
CA TRP A 939 25.25 18.05 -82.98
C TRP A 939 24.93 18.80 -81.68
N SER A 940 24.11 19.86 -81.78
CA SER A 940 23.62 20.65 -80.64
C SER A 940 22.17 20.36 -80.23
N ASN A 941 21.36 19.71 -81.07
CA ASN A 941 19.99 19.29 -80.75
C ASN A 941 19.51 18.19 -81.73
N PHE A 942 18.34 17.61 -81.46
CA PHE A 942 17.68 16.63 -82.34
C PHE A 942 16.96 17.25 -83.55
N ASN A 943 17.03 18.58 -83.71
CA ASN A 943 16.67 19.29 -84.94
C ASN A 943 17.92 19.44 -85.87
N TRP A 944 18.93 18.59 -85.68
CA TRP A 944 20.11 18.42 -86.54
C TRP A 944 20.99 19.66 -86.74
N LYS A 945 21.01 20.62 -85.80
CA LYS A 945 21.95 21.75 -85.84
C LYS A 945 23.37 21.29 -85.44
N LYS A 946 24.37 21.52 -86.31
CA LYS A 946 25.78 21.10 -86.09
C LYS A 946 26.50 22.01 -85.08
N ARG A 947 27.43 21.43 -84.31
CA ARG A 947 28.26 22.14 -83.30
C ARG A 947 29.77 22.07 -83.58
N THR A 948 30.32 20.90 -83.91
CA THR A 948 31.74 20.73 -84.28
C THR A 948 31.96 19.42 -85.06
N THR A 949 33.21 19.09 -85.39
CA THR A 949 33.64 17.79 -85.96
C THR A 949 34.56 17.04 -84.99
N SER A 950 34.57 15.71 -85.08
CA SER A 950 35.39 14.88 -84.19
C SER A 950 36.90 15.04 -84.40
N LYS A 951 37.36 15.49 -85.58
CA LYS A 951 38.78 15.80 -85.86
C LYS A 951 39.44 16.77 -84.88
N LYS A 952 38.70 17.76 -84.36
CA LYS A 952 39.25 18.77 -83.45
C LYS A 952 39.54 18.26 -82.04
N VAL A 953 39.07 17.06 -81.70
CA VAL A 953 39.10 16.46 -80.36
C VAL A 953 39.61 15.01 -80.40
N PHE A 954 40.42 14.68 -81.41
CA PHE A 954 40.91 13.34 -81.68
C PHE A 954 41.88 12.85 -80.60
N ASN A 955 41.74 11.58 -80.17
CA ASN A 955 42.44 10.99 -79.02
C ASN A 955 42.20 11.66 -77.65
N GLU A 956 41.20 12.55 -77.54
CA GLU A 956 40.69 13.04 -76.25
C GLU A 956 39.61 12.09 -75.70
N THR A 957 39.50 12.02 -74.37
CA THR A 957 38.54 11.16 -73.66
C THR A 957 37.42 11.99 -73.03
N TYR A 958 36.19 11.56 -73.26
CA TYR A 958 34.95 12.18 -72.80
C TYR A 958 34.11 11.15 -72.03
N GLN A 959 33.22 11.61 -71.14
CA GLN A 959 32.15 10.77 -70.61
C GLN A 959 30.89 10.93 -71.46
N ALA A 960 30.30 9.83 -71.90
CA ALA A 960 28.96 9.80 -72.48
C ALA A 960 27.94 9.67 -71.34
N LYS A 961 27.31 10.77 -70.90
CA LYS A 961 26.38 10.75 -69.74
C LYS A 961 24.97 10.29 -70.08
N GLY A 962 24.61 10.17 -71.36
CA GLY A 962 23.27 9.75 -71.75
C GLY A 962 23.15 9.36 -73.22
N ARG A 963 22.09 8.60 -73.51
CA ARG A 963 21.70 8.14 -74.83
C ARG A 963 20.21 8.35 -75.10
N TYR A 964 19.84 8.44 -76.37
CA TYR A 964 18.47 8.66 -76.84
C TYR A 964 18.11 7.62 -77.89
N GLN A 965 16.85 7.16 -77.91
CA GLN A 965 16.29 6.29 -78.94
C GLN A 965 15.15 7.03 -79.65
N HIS A 966 15.46 7.59 -80.81
CA HIS A 966 14.53 8.41 -81.57
C HIS A 966 13.44 7.55 -82.25
N PHE A 967 12.25 8.12 -82.46
CA PHE A 967 11.09 7.56 -83.19
C PHE A 967 11.36 7.18 -84.67
N ASN A 968 12.61 7.34 -85.13
CA ASN A 968 13.12 6.93 -86.45
C ASN A 968 14.11 5.74 -86.39
N GLY A 969 14.48 5.26 -85.20
CA GLY A 969 15.34 4.09 -84.97
C GLY A 969 16.81 4.36 -84.61
N ALA A 970 17.29 5.60 -84.60
CA ALA A 970 18.73 5.90 -84.41
C ALA A 970 19.14 6.28 -82.97
N THR A 971 20.36 5.88 -82.56
CA THR A 971 20.95 6.14 -81.23
C THR A 971 22.06 7.22 -81.24
N TYR A 972 22.03 8.13 -80.27
CA TYR A 972 23.00 9.22 -80.10
C TYR A 972 23.48 9.35 -78.64
N PHE A 973 24.77 9.64 -78.43
CA PHE A 973 25.40 9.86 -77.10
C PHE A 973 25.65 11.35 -76.81
N SER A 974 25.41 11.81 -75.57
CA SER A 974 25.80 13.16 -75.11
C SER A 974 27.18 13.17 -74.44
N LEU A 975 28.16 13.87 -75.04
CA LEU A 975 29.56 13.91 -74.60
C LEU A 975 29.88 15.04 -73.61
N TYR A 976 30.71 14.76 -72.59
CA TYR A 976 31.12 15.69 -71.53
C TYR A 976 32.62 15.53 -71.17
N ASN A 977 33.33 16.62 -70.88
CA ASN A 977 34.75 16.57 -70.46
C ASN A 977 34.90 16.39 -68.92
N ASP A 978 36.14 16.40 -68.41
CA ASP A 978 36.45 16.16 -66.98
C ASP A 978 35.81 17.18 -66.03
N LYS A 979 35.66 18.43 -66.50
CA LYS A 979 34.93 19.51 -65.80
C LYS A 979 33.40 19.33 -65.83
N GLY A 980 32.91 18.28 -66.50
CA GLY A 980 31.49 18.04 -66.70
C GLY A 980 30.84 18.96 -67.74
N GLU A 981 31.61 19.65 -68.59
CA GLU A 981 31.10 20.55 -69.63
C GLU A 981 30.61 19.77 -70.84
N TRP A 982 29.37 20.01 -71.29
CA TRP A 982 28.79 19.33 -72.44
C TRP A 982 29.38 19.80 -73.78
N LYS A 983 29.79 18.84 -74.63
CA LYS A 983 30.41 19.10 -75.94
C LYS A 983 29.54 18.76 -77.16
N GLY A 984 28.44 18.02 -76.98
CA GLY A 984 27.44 17.80 -78.03
C GLY A 984 26.81 16.41 -78.01
N TYR A 985 25.94 16.14 -78.98
CA TYR A 985 25.44 14.80 -79.29
C TYR A 985 26.24 14.21 -80.45
N ILE A 986 26.85 13.03 -80.28
CA ILE A 986 27.54 12.30 -81.35
C ILE A 986 26.76 11.02 -81.69
N ASN A 987 26.83 10.56 -82.94
CA ASN A 987 26.35 9.22 -83.27
C ASN A 987 27.25 8.17 -82.60
N ALA A 988 26.66 7.08 -82.10
CA ALA A 988 27.39 6.05 -81.34
C ALA A 988 28.59 5.43 -82.10
N ASN A 989 28.54 5.37 -83.44
CA ASN A 989 29.53 4.70 -84.28
C ASN A 989 30.87 5.47 -84.46
N ALA A 990 30.98 6.65 -83.85
CA ALA A 990 32.09 7.60 -84.03
C ALA A 990 33.25 7.46 -83.01
N VAL A 991 33.06 6.71 -81.93
CA VAL A 991 33.95 6.70 -80.75
C VAL A 991 34.32 5.28 -80.32
N LYS A 992 35.43 5.13 -79.57
CA LYS A 992 35.79 3.86 -78.90
C LYS A 992 35.60 4.01 -77.39
N VAL A 993 34.98 3.03 -76.74
CA VAL A 993 34.86 3.00 -75.27
C VAL A 993 36.25 2.75 -74.65
N GLY A 994 36.54 3.43 -73.54
CA GLY A 994 37.74 3.24 -72.73
C GLY A 994 37.39 2.92 -71.28
N ASP A 995 38.29 2.21 -70.59
CA ASP A 995 37.99 1.53 -69.32
C ASP A 995 37.88 2.46 -68.08
N GLY A 996 38.09 3.77 -68.26
CA GLY A 996 38.03 4.76 -67.17
C GLY A 996 38.55 6.13 -67.58
N ARG A 997 38.71 7.03 -66.58
CA ARG A 997 39.21 8.40 -66.79
C ARG A 997 40.64 8.45 -67.34
N GLN A 998 41.42 7.38 -67.25
CA GLN A 998 42.73 7.27 -67.91
C GLN A 998 42.67 7.24 -69.46
N GLY A 999 41.47 7.08 -70.03
CA GLY A 999 41.28 6.90 -71.47
C GLY A 999 41.72 5.52 -71.96
N ALA A 1000 41.65 5.31 -73.27
CA ALA A 1000 42.25 4.12 -73.88
C ALA A 1000 43.80 4.15 -73.77
N TYR A 1001 44.41 2.99 -73.55
CA TYR A 1001 45.86 2.80 -73.45
C TYR A 1001 46.63 3.21 -74.72
N ILE A 1002 47.81 3.83 -74.55
CA ILE A 1002 48.74 4.19 -75.62
C ILE A 1002 50.17 3.73 -75.23
N HIS A 1003 50.97 3.26 -76.18
CA HIS A 1003 52.35 2.79 -75.94
C HIS A 1003 53.39 3.94 -75.89
N HIS A 1004 54.55 3.75 -75.23
CA HIS A 1004 55.57 4.82 -75.12
C HIS A 1004 57.07 4.38 -75.13
N GLY A 1005 57.56 3.66 -74.12
CA GLY A 1005 58.85 2.94 -74.15
C GLY A 1005 60.19 3.66 -73.82
N LYS A 1006 60.26 4.79 -73.11
CA LYS A 1006 61.51 5.58 -72.92
C LYS A 1006 62.16 5.52 -71.53
N LYS A 1007 63.49 5.63 -71.42
CA LYS A 1007 64.21 5.76 -70.12
C LYS A 1007 64.09 7.18 -69.53
N VAL A 1008 64.05 7.29 -68.19
CA VAL A 1008 63.82 8.54 -67.41
C VAL A 1008 64.42 8.44 -65.99
N THR A 1009 64.82 9.56 -65.36
CA THR A 1009 65.43 9.62 -64.02
C THR A 1009 64.61 10.45 -63.03
N ILE A 1010 64.43 9.97 -61.80
CA ILE A 1010 63.75 10.70 -60.72
C ILE A 1010 64.67 11.81 -60.18
N ASN A 1011 64.29 13.06 -60.43
CA ASN A 1011 65.11 14.25 -60.10
C ASN A 1011 64.41 15.28 -59.22
N LYS A 1012 63.16 15.04 -58.80
CA LYS A 1012 62.40 15.92 -57.90
C LYS A 1012 61.77 15.09 -56.78
N LYS A 1013 61.92 15.58 -55.55
CA LYS A 1013 61.17 15.13 -54.37
C LYS A 1013 59.71 15.64 -54.40
N GLY A 1014 58.86 15.07 -53.54
CA GLY A 1014 57.47 15.49 -53.34
C GLY A 1014 56.45 14.97 -54.37
N TYR A 1015 56.83 14.05 -55.25
CA TYR A 1015 55.91 13.40 -56.19
C TYR A 1015 55.62 11.96 -55.78
N ASP A 1016 54.41 11.51 -56.08
CA ASP A 1016 53.98 10.14 -55.78
C ASP A 1016 54.06 9.26 -57.03
N THR A 1017 54.53 8.03 -56.85
CA THR A 1017 54.29 6.97 -57.83
C THR A 1017 53.01 6.22 -57.45
N TRP A 1018 52.15 5.97 -58.44
CA TRP A 1018 50.81 5.45 -58.21
C TRP A 1018 50.70 3.99 -58.65
N SER A 1019 50.09 3.14 -57.84
CA SER A 1019 49.77 1.75 -58.22
C SER A 1019 48.55 1.64 -59.14
N SER A 1020 47.79 2.74 -59.32
CA SER A 1020 46.57 2.80 -60.14
C SER A 1020 46.24 4.23 -60.55
N PHE A 1021 45.35 4.39 -61.53
CA PHE A 1021 44.69 5.68 -61.84
C PHE A 1021 43.56 6.06 -60.86
N SER A 1022 43.32 5.24 -59.83
CA SER A 1022 42.57 5.63 -58.62
C SER A 1022 43.47 6.26 -57.55
N TRP A 1023 44.70 6.67 -57.91
CA TRP A 1023 45.66 7.37 -57.05
C TRP A 1023 45.99 6.64 -55.75
N LYS A 1024 46.07 5.30 -55.78
CA LYS A 1024 46.65 4.54 -54.66
C LYS A 1024 48.16 4.67 -54.69
N LYS A 1025 48.74 5.50 -53.81
CA LYS A 1025 50.18 5.72 -53.64
C LYS A 1025 50.93 4.39 -53.48
N ARG A 1026 52.10 4.28 -54.12
CA ARG A 1026 52.96 3.07 -54.12
C ARG A 1026 54.29 3.32 -53.40
N SER A 1027 54.88 4.47 -53.63
CA SER A 1027 56.09 5.01 -52.98
C SER A 1027 56.16 6.51 -53.28
N THR A 1028 57.06 7.22 -52.63
CA THR A 1028 57.43 8.60 -53.02
C THR A 1028 58.58 8.60 -54.01
N THR A 1029 58.76 9.70 -54.75
CA THR A 1029 60.02 10.01 -55.43
C THR A 1029 61.22 10.06 -54.48
N ASP A 1030 60.98 10.33 -53.20
CA ASP A 1030 62.00 10.70 -52.22
C ASP A 1030 62.85 9.50 -51.82
N GLU A 1031 62.20 8.34 -51.64
CA GLU A 1031 62.83 7.02 -51.54
C GLU A 1031 63.55 6.59 -52.83
N LEU A 1032 63.21 7.22 -53.97
CA LEU A 1032 63.66 6.86 -55.31
C LEU A 1032 64.59 7.92 -55.95
N MET A 1033 65.02 8.93 -55.20
CA MET A 1033 65.79 10.05 -55.74
C MET A 1033 67.10 9.61 -56.40
N GLY A 1034 67.40 10.19 -57.56
CA GLY A 1034 68.58 9.86 -58.36
C GLY A 1034 68.49 8.54 -59.13
N LYS A 1035 67.46 7.70 -58.90
CA LYS A 1035 67.30 6.39 -59.56
C LYS A 1035 66.67 6.55 -60.95
N THR A 1036 67.07 5.67 -61.87
CA THR A 1036 66.70 5.71 -63.29
C THR A 1036 65.82 4.50 -63.67
N PHE A 1037 64.78 4.77 -64.46
CA PHE A 1037 63.69 3.86 -64.80
C PHE A 1037 63.34 3.93 -66.30
N THR A 1038 62.34 3.16 -66.73
CA THR A 1038 61.81 3.08 -68.09
C THR A 1038 60.29 3.22 -68.08
N ALA A 1039 59.77 4.20 -68.79
CA ALA A 1039 58.35 4.53 -68.97
C ALA A 1039 57.72 3.72 -70.13
N LYS A 1040 56.99 2.64 -69.86
CA LYS A 1040 56.45 1.76 -70.94
C LYS A 1040 55.18 2.29 -71.61
N GLY A 1041 54.19 2.78 -70.87
CA GLY A 1041 52.89 3.23 -71.39
C GLY A 1041 52.62 4.72 -71.18
N LYS A 1042 51.78 5.31 -72.04
CA LYS A 1042 51.22 6.66 -71.93
C LYS A 1042 49.69 6.56 -71.78
N TYR A 1043 49.14 7.38 -70.90
CA TYR A 1043 47.69 7.55 -70.77
C TYR A 1043 47.32 9.04 -70.92
N ASN A 1044 46.39 9.33 -71.83
CA ASN A 1044 45.77 10.65 -71.97
C ASN A 1044 44.62 10.74 -70.94
N HIS A 1045 44.97 10.92 -69.66
CA HIS A 1045 43.96 10.96 -68.61
C HIS A 1045 43.05 12.20 -68.77
N MET A 1046 41.78 12.05 -68.43
CA MET A 1046 40.69 12.99 -68.72
C MET A 1046 40.93 14.37 -68.09
N ASN A 1047 41.64 14.43 -66.96
CA ASN A 1047 42.14 15.66 -66.33
C ASN A 1047 43.24 16.42 -67.13
N GLY A 1048 43.58 15.98 -68.34
CA GLY A 1048 44.57 16.57 -69.24
C GLY A 1048 46.03 16.19 -68.94
N ALA A 1049 46.31 15.57 -67.80
CA ALA A 1049 47.68 15.19 -67.43
C ALA A 1049 48.11 13.85 -68.07
N THR A 1050 49.41 13.76 -68.40
CA THR A 1050 50.03 12.54 -68.93
C THR A 1050 50.81 11.82 -67.83
N TYR A 1051 50.56 10.51 -67.70
CA TYR A 1051 51.24 9.63 -66.74
C TYR A 1051 51.96 8.49 -67.45
N TYR A 1052 53.07 8.06 -66.87
CA TYR A 1052 54.02 7.08 -67.41
C TYR A 1052 54.23 5.92 -66.45
N SER A 1053 54.12 4.67 -66.90
CA SER A 1053 54.40 3.48 -66.08
C SER A 1053 55.91 3.17 -66.00
N LEU A 1054 56.52 3.39 -64.83
CA LEU A 1054 57.97 3.26 -64.59
C LEU A 1054 58.40 1.85 -64.17
N TYR A 1055 59.47 1.34 -64.80
CA TYR A 1055 60.12 0.07 -64.47
C TYR A 1055 61.63 0.28 -64.31
N ASP A 1056 62.29 -0.33 -63.33
CA ASP A 1056 63.75 -0.17 -63.12
C ASP A 1056 64.61 -0.99 -64.10
N ASN A 1057 65.92 -0.99 -63.91
CA ASN A 1057 66.86 -1.76 -64.73
C ASN A 1057 66.72 -3.29 -64.57
N ALA A 1058 66.14 -3.78 -63.48
CA ALA A 1058 65.75 -5.19 -63.32
C ALA A 1058 64.34 -5.47 -63.87
N GLY A 1059 63.68 -4.48 -64.48
CA GLY A 1059 62.33 -4.59 -65.02
C GLY A 1059 61.22 -4.58 -63.96
N LYS A 1060 61.53 -4.37 -62.68
CA LYS A 1060 60.54 -4.31 -61.59
C LYS A 1060 59.72 -3.03 -61.70
N TRP A 1061 58.40 -3.11 -61.50
CA TRP A 1061 57.50 -1.96 -61.65
C TRP A 1061 57.45 -1.07 -60.40
N HIS A 1062 57.59 0.24 -60.60
CA HIS A 1062 57.65 1.26 -59.54
C HIS A 1062 56.46 2.22 -59.53
N GLY A 1063 55.49 2.06 -60.44
CA GLY A 1063 54.22 2.81 -60.45
C GLY A 1063 54.00 3.63 -61.72
N TYR A 1064 52.82 4.22 -61.84
CA TYR A 1064 52.56 5.34 -62.74
C TYR A 1064 53.10 6.61 -62.08
N VAL A 1065 54.08 7.28 -62.69
CA VAL A 1065 54.51 8.62 -62.27
C VAL A 1065 53.80 9.68 -63.12
N ASN A 1066 53.57 10.87 -62.57
CA ASN A 1066 53.30 12.04 -63.40
C ASN A 1066 54.55 12.35 -64.24
N LYS A 1067 54.39 12.59 -65.55
CA LYS A 1067 55.50 12.87 -66.48
C LYS A 1067 56.50 13.93 -65.95
N ASN A 1068 56.04 14.91 -65.16
CA ASN A 1068 56.82 16.07 -64.75
C ASN A 1068 57.75 15.82 -63.53
N ALA A 1069 57.69 14.63 -62.91
CA ALA A 1069 58.53 14.23 -61.77
C ALA A 1069 59.89 13.64 -62.16
N VAL A 1070 60.11 13.46 -63.46
CA VAL A 1070 61.30 12.83 -64.04
C VAL A 1070 61.91 13.73 -65.13
N LYS A 1071 63.19 13.53 -65.41
CA LYS A 1071 63.88 14.02 -66.61
C LYS A 1071 64.31 12.88 -67.52
#